data_AF-A0A1J8PGG9-F1
#
_entry.id   AF-A0A1J8PGG9-F1
#
_cell.length_a   1.000
_cell.length_b   1.000
_cell.length_c   1.000
_cell.angle_alpha   90.00
_cell.angle_beta   90.00
_cell.angle_gamma   90.00
#
_symmetry.space_group_name_H-M   'P 1'
#
loop_
_entity.id
_entity.type
_entity.pdbx_description
1 polymer ?
#
loop_
_entity_poly.entity_id
_entity_poly.type
_entity_poly.pdbx_seq_one_letter_code
_entity_poly.pdbx_strand_id
1 'polypeptide(L)'
;MVNFDAPDTVYPLPPLEEIPDNDADKPNAACKLTKTLGGFPAIIFGAAPFCQIYNDVDHFSGVSPLRATRLALRYGIKAFDTSPYYGDAEIILGNALHALDHEFPRASYTLITKVGRYPTEFDYTPESIERSVARSLRRLHTTYLDVVYLHDLEFIADEKLPKRDGNHATALAGEREQYGLNEDQEDEAYTDKDHKVLAAVKKLFELRDDRGIIKRVGISGYPLPTLLRLAILIQKRLGKPVDLVMSYCHLTLQNSTLEQFKPEFESRAGVKQVISASPFSMGLLRSQPPRWAPAPPWPWIKDAITGAVRLSKEWDASGSGLPDLALQYAFARAREMGMPTVVGFSIPEEVHASMKVWREVDGEGLAEKEEWVSRVKRTQDLFRDAQFTVHSYIMVGYFDAPDIAYPLPPLEEIPDNDADKPDAACKLTKTFGGFPAIIFGAASFSQRYNNVDHFSGVTPLCATRLALRYGINAFDTAPYYEDSEIILGNALHALEHEFPRASYMLITKVGRYPTRFDYTPESIESSVSRSLQRLHTTYLDVVYLHDVEFIADEKLPKRDGNHATALAGEREQYGLNEDQEDEAYTDKDHKVLAAVKKLFELRDDRGVIKRVGISGYPLPTLLRLAILVQKRLGKPLDLVMSYCHLTLQNSTLEQFKPAFESRAGVKQIISASPLSMGLLRPQPPRWAPAPPWPWIEDAVTSVVQLSKEWDASGSGLPDLALQYAFARAREMGMPTVVGLSNPEEVHASMKVWHEVDTEGLAEKEEWVSRVVRTQDLFRDAQVLDCSWASP
;
A
#
# COMPACT_ATOMS: atom_id res chain seq x y z
N MET A 1 -0.70 13.45 7.97
CA MET A 1 -0.83 13.66 9.43
C MET A 1 -1.88 12.68 9.89
N VAL A 2 -1.48 11.73 10.73
CA VAL A 2 -2.33 10.59 11.11
C VAL A 2 -3.53 11.08 11.88
N ASN A 3 -4.74 10.75 11.40
CA ASN A 3 -5.95 11.10 12.11
C ASN A 3 -6.20 10.09 13.24
N PHE A 4 -5.61 10.34 14.41
CA PHE A 4 -5.82 9.51 15.61
C PHE A 4 -7.24 9.64 16.20
N ASP A 5 -8.02 10.60 15.73
CA ASP A 5 -9.40 10.85 16.18
C ASP A 5 -10.43 10.23 15.23
N ALA A 6 -9.98 9.59 14.13
CA ALA A 6 -10.86 8.81 13.27
C ALA A 6 -11.51 7.68 14.09
N PRO A 7 -12.81 7.42 13.90
CA PRO A 7 -13.48 6.34 14.61
C PRO A 7 -12.83 5.00 14.28
N ASP A 8 -12.67 4.16 15.30
CA ASP A 8 -12.14 2.81 15.14
C ASP A 8 -13.15 1.93 14.39
N THR A 9 -12.65 1.12 13.46
CA THR A 9 -13.47 0.12 12.76
C THR A 9 -14.01 -0.91 13.76
N VAL A 10 -15.30 -1.25 13.65
CA VAL A 10 -15.97 -2.17 14.57
C VAL A 10 -15.86 -3.60 14.06
N TYR A 11 -15.25 -4.47 14.86
CA TYR A 11 -15.15 -5.92 14.63
C TYR A 11 -15.91 -6.65 15.75
N PRO A 12 -17.23 -6.83 15.64
CA PRO A 12 -18.01 -7.46 16.68
C PRO A 12 -17.70 -8.96 16.75
N LEU A 13 -17.44 -9.46 17.95
CA LEU A 13 -17.35 -10.90 18.23
C LEU A 13 -18.70 -11.39 18.77
N PRO A 14 -19.20 -12.55 18.32
CA PRO A 14 -20.35 -13.16 18.97
C PRO A 14 -19.98 -13.55 20.42
N PRO A 15 -20.98 -13.72 21.32
CA PRO A 15 -20.76 -14.23 22.67
C PRO A 15 -19.94 -15.53 22.63
N LEU A 16 -19.02 -15.71 23.58
CA LEU A 16 -18.14 -16.88 23.58
C LEU A 16 -18.90 -18.21 23.69
N GLU A 17 -20.09 -18.19 24.30
CA GLU A 17 -20.99 -19.34 24.39
C GLU A 17 -21.49 -19.80 23.01
N GLU A 18 -21.55 -18.90 22.03
CA GLU A 18 -21.93 -19.18 20.64
C GLU A 18 -20.73 -19.65 19.79
N ILE A 19 -19.52 -19.65 20.35
CA ILE A 19 -18.28 -20.10 19.69
C ILE A 19 -17.71 -21.31 20.47
N PRO A 20 -18.38 -22.48 20.43
CA PRO A 20 -17.91 -23.65 21.16
C PRO A 20 -16.54 -24.11 20.62
N ASP A 21 -15.71 -24.61 21.54
CA ASP A 21 -14.44 -25.23 21.19
C ASP A 21 -14.68 -26.46 20.31
N ASN A 22 -13.89 -26.59 19.25
CA ASN A 22 -13.78 -27.80 18.45
C ASN A 22 -12.42 -28.48 18.71
N ASP A 23 -12.11 -29.53 17.96
CA ASP A 23 -10.85 -30.26 18.16
C ASP A 23 -9.60 -29.41 17.83
N ALA A 24 -9.72 -28.43 16.94
CA ALA A 24 -8.63 -27.50 16.63
C ALA A 24 -8.35 -26.52 17.78
N ASP A 25 -9.28 -26.28 18.72
CA ASP A 25 -9.07 -25.36 19.85
C ASP A 25 -8.40 -26.01 21.09
N LYS A 26 -8.16 -27.33 21.03
CA LYS A 26 -7.63 -28.10 22.15
C LYS A 26 -6.11 -28.19 22.05
N PRO A 27 -5.34 -27.66 23.03
CA PRO A 27 -3.90 -27.80 23.01
C PRO A 27 -3.50 -29.28 23.18
N ASN A 28 -2.46 -29.71 22.46
CA ASN A 28 -1.83 -30.98 22.72
C ASN A 28 -1.13 -30.92 24.08
N ALA A 29 -1.60 -31.74 25.03
CA ALA A 29 -1.10 -31.77 26.40
C ALA A 29 0.42 -32.06 26.50
N ALA A 30 0.99 -32.73 25.50
CA ALA A 30 2.44 -33.02 25.43
C ALA A 30 3.27 -31.82 24.93
N CYS A 31 2.66 -30.74 24.44
CA CYS A 31 3.34 -29.62 23.78
C CYS A 31 3.09 -28.29 24.51
N LYS A 32 3.35 -28.18 25.82
CA LYS A 32 3.21 -26.91 26.55
C LYS A 32 4.48 -26.04 26.45
N LEU A 33 4.31 -24.76 26.13
CA LEU A 33 5.37 -23.77 26.14
C LEU A 33 5.63 -23.28 27.58
N THR A 34 6.68 -23.80 28.20
CA THR A 34 7.11 -23.38 29.55
C THR A 34 8.44 -22.63 29.53
N LYS A 35 9.19 -22.72 28.42
CA LYS A 35 10.50 -22.09 28.27
C LYS A 35 10.36 -20.57 28.15
N THR A 36 11.13 -19.86 28.96
CA THR A 36 11.31 -18.41 28.85
C THR A 36 12.70 -18.07 28.36
N LEU A 37 12.79 -17.12 27.43
CA LEU A 37 14.03 -16.55 26.89
C LEU A 37 13.98 -15.04 27.11
N GLY A 38 14.93 -14.49 27.86
CA GLY A 38 14.97 -13.04 28.07
C GLY A 38 13.82 -12.44 28.89
N GLY A 39 13.15 -13.26 29.72
CA GLY A 39 11.93 -12.86 30.43
C GLY A 39 10.65 -12.85 29.57
N PHE A 40 10.70 -13.40 28.37
CA PHE A 40 9.53 -13.64 27.50
C PHE A 40 9.32 -15.14 27.30
N PRO A 41 8.10 -15.60 26.95
CA PRO A 41 7.95 -16.94 26.39
C PRO A 41 8.82 -17.09 25.13
N ALA A 42 9.37 -18.29 24.89
CA ALA A 42 10.27 -18.49 23.76
C ALA A 42 9.62 -18.20 22.39
N ILE A 43 8.29 -18.35 22.31
CA ILE A 43 7.48 -17.96 21.15
C ILE A 43 6.61 -16.78 21.56
N ILE A 44 6.56 -15.77 20.70
CA ILE A 44 5.68 -14.61 20.79
C ILE A 44 4.69 -14.68 19.62
N PHE A 45 3.41 -14.48 19.91
CA PHE A 45 2.34 -14.44 18.91
C PHE A 45 2.42 -13.12 18.13
N GLY A 46 2.69 -13.16 16.83
CA GLY A 46 2.64 -12.01 15.94
C GLY A 46 1.27 -11.88 15.29
N ALA A 47 0.59 -10.75 15.55
CA ALA A 47 -0.74 -10.43 15.03
C ALA A 47 -0.72 -9.71 13.67
N ALA A 48 0.45 -9.55 13.03
CA ALA A 48 0.54 -9.00 11.69
C ALA A 48 -0.38 -9.70 10.66
N PRO A 49 -0.66 -11.01 10.76
CA PRO A 49 -1.64 -11.66 9.89
C PRO A 49 -3.09 -11.21 10.05
N PHE A 50 -3.45 -10.47 11.10
CA PHE A 50 -4.79 -9.89 11.29
C PHE A 50 -4.99 -8.60 10.48
N CYS A 51 -4.49 -8.56 9.25
CA CYS A 51 -4.64 -7.42 8.35
C CYS A 51 -4.64 -7.83 6.88
N GLN A 52 -5.08 -6.90 6.02
CA GLN A 52 -5.21 -7.09 4.57
C GLN A 52 -3.92 -7.42 3.83
N ILE A 53 -2.75 -7.16 4.45
CA ILE A 53 -1.46 -7.53 3.85
C ILE A 53 -1.33 -9.06 3.76
N TYR A 54 -1.87 -9.79 4.74
CA TYR A 54 -1.66 -11.23 4.87
C TYR A 54 -2.90 -12.05 4.56
N ASN A 55 -4.09 -11.51 4.82
CA ASN A 55 -5.35 -12.23 4.73
C ASN A 55 -6.48 -11.30 4.26
N ASP A 56 -7.54 -11.86 3.69
CA ASP A 56 -8.72 -11.11 3.29
C ASP A 56 -9.52 -10.61 4.50
N VAL A 57 -10.31 -9.55 4.31
CA VAL A 57 -11.14 -8.96 5.38
C VAL A 57 -12.04 -10.00 6.05
N ASP A 58 -12.67 -10.86 5.27
CA ASP A 58 -13.57 -11.89 5.78
C ASP A 58 -12.85 -12.87 6.72
N HIS A 59 -11.57 -13.14 6.48
CA HIS A 59 -10.77 -14.06 7.29
C HIS A 59 -10.53 -13.51 8.69
N PHE A 60 -10.03 -12.27 8.79
CA PHE A 60 -9.70 -11.67 10.09
C PHE A 60 -10.86 -10.96 10.77
N SER A 61 -12.00 -10.78 10.07
CA SER A 61 -13.25 -10.31 10.68
C SER A 61 -14.06 -11.44 11.32
N GLY A 62 -13.73 -12.70 11.03
CA GLY A 62 -14.38 -13.88 11.60
C GLY A 62 -13.86 -14.26 13.00
N VAL A 63 -14.19 -15.48 13.44
CA VAL A 63 -13.79 -16.00 14.76
C VAL A 63 -12.38 -16.59 14.81
N SER A 64 -11.71 -16.75 13.66
CA SER A 64 -10.38 -17.37 13.58
C SER A 64 -9.30 -16.66 14.41
N PRO A 65 -9.19 -15.31 14.40
CA PRO A 65 -8.26 -14.58 15.27
C PRO A 65 -8.47 -14.86 16.76
N LEU A 66 -9.74 -14.91 17.21
CA LEU A 66 -10.10 -15.25 18.58
C LEU A 66 -9.66 -16.67 18.93
N ARG A 67 -9.95 -17.65 18.08
CA ARG A 67 -9.60 -19.06 18.30
C ARG A 67 -8.08 -19.27 18.34
N ALA A 68 -7.35 -18.67 17.40
CA ALA A 68 -5.88 -18.70 17.39
C ALA A 68 -5.29 -18.07 18.66
N THR A 69 -5.82 -16.92 19.09
CA THR A 69 -5.39 -16.21 20.31
C THR A 69 -5.65 -17.07 21.57
N ARG A 70 -6.85 -17.64 21.69
CA ARG A 70 -7.22 -18.52 22.82
C ARG A 70 -6.35 -19.77 22.87
N LEU A 71 -6.14 -20.43 21.74
CA LEU A 71 -5.29 -21.61 21.65
C LEU A 71 -3.83 -21.29 22.01
N ALA A 72 -3.29 -20.17 21.54
CA ALA A 72 -1.95 -19.72 21.87
C ALA A 72 -1.76 -19.54 23.40
N LEU A 73 -2.71 -18.89 24.07
CA LEU A 73 -2.73 -18.73 25.53
C LEU A 73 -2.76 -20.08 26.26
N ARG A 74 -3.60 -21.02 25.79
CA ARG A 74 -3.69 -22.38 26.34
C ARG A 74 -2.41 -23.19 26.18
N TYR A 75 -1.69 -22.98 25.09
CA TYR A 75 -0.36 -23.57 24.89
C TYR A 75 0.74 -22.95 25.75
N GLY A 76 0.53 -21.74 26.28
CA GLY A 76 1.53 -20.99 27.06
C GLY A 76 2.25 -19.91 26.27
N ILE A 77 1.83 -19.61 25.04
CA ILE A 77 2.26 -18.43 24.28
C ILE A 77 1.56 -17.22 24.90
N LYS A 78 2.28 -16.54 25.81
CA LYS A 78 1.74 -15.46 26.67
C LYS A 78 2.34 -14.08 26.35
N ALA A 79 2.74 -13.87 25.11
CA ALA A 79 3.21 -12.58 24.62
C ALA A 79 2.67 -12.35 23.20
N PHE A 80 2.15 -11.16 22.95
CA PHE A 80 1.49 -10.80 21.69
C PHE A 80 2.09 -9.52 21.12
N ASP A 81 2.55 -9.58 19.88
CA ASP A 81 3.13 -8.49 19.09
C ASP A 81 2.13 -8.00 18.03
N THR A 82 1.89 -6.70 18.02
CA THR A 82 1.04 -6.01 17.04
C THR A 82 1.64 -4.64 16.67
N SER A 83 0.95 -3.83 15.87
CA SER A 83 1.41 -2.49 15.46
C SER A 83 0.28 -1.68 14.82
N PRO A 84 0.26 -0.34 14.95
CA PRO A 84 -0.57 0.55 14.13
C PRO A 84 -0.38 0.41 12.62
N TYR A 85 0.79 -0.06 12.17
CA TYR A 85 1.05 -0.33 10.76
C TYR A 85 0.28 -1.55 10.23
N TYR A 86 -0.07 -2.51 11.10
CA TYR A 86 -0.74 -3.75 10.72
C TYR A 86 -2.26 -3.55 10.57
N GLY A 87 -2.69 -2.42 9.99
CA GLY A 87 -4.10 -2.07 9.83
C GLY A 87 -4.89 -2.13 11.15
N ASP A 88 -5.90 -2.99 11.19
CA ASP A 88 -6.82 -3.13 12.33
C ASP A 88 -6.41 -4.23 13.33
N ALA A 89 -5.21 -4.80 13.20
CA ALA A 89 -4.75 -5.89 14.05
C ALA A 89 -4.79 -5.56 15.55
N GLU A 90 -4.55 -4.30 15.96
CA GLU A 90 -4.68 -3.88 17.36
C GLU A 90 -6.12 -4.00 17.88
N ILE A 91 -7.11 -3.66 17.05
CA ILE A 91 -8.54 -3.76 17.41
C ILE A 91 -8.93 -5.23 17.51
N ILE A 92 -8.57 -6.03 16.49
CA ILE A 92 -8.94 -7.45 16.41
C ILE A 92 -8.32 -8.25 17.56
N LEU A 93 -7.01 -8.08 17.79
CA LEU A 93 -6.32 -8.71 18.91
C LEU A 93 -6.86 -8.22 20.25
N GLY A 94 -7.14 -6.92 20.37
CA GLY A 94 -7.72 -6.33 21.57
C GLY A 94 -9.08 -6.92 21.91
N ASN A 95 -9.98 -7.01 20.94
CA ASN A 95 -11.31 -7.60 21.11
C ASN A 95 -11.22 -9.08 21.49
N ALA A 96 -10.32 -9.84 20.84
CA ALA A 96 -10.09 -11.24 21.16
C ALA A 96 -9.60 -11.43 22.60
N LEU A 97 -8.59 -10.67 23.03
CA LEU A 97 -8.07 -10.75 24.40
C LEU A 97 -9.09 -10.27 25.44
N HIS A 98 -9.86 -9.23 25.13
CA HIS A 98 -10.91 -8.73 26.02
C HIS A 98 -12.02 -9.75 26.24
N ALA A 99 -12.47 -10.42 25.17
CA ALA A 99 -13.45 -11.51 25.29
C ALA A 99 -12.93 -12.65 26.18
N LEU A 100 -11.62 -12.90 26.15
CA LEU A 100 -10.96 -13.96 26.89
C LEU A 100 -10.56 -13.59 28.33
N ASP A 101 -10.85 -12.37 28.82
CA ASP A 101 -10.34 -11.87 30.12
C ASP A 101 -10.75 -12.76 31.31
N HIS A 102 -11.92 -13.39 31.25
CA HIS A 102 -12.40 -14.32 32.29
C HIS A 102 -11.55 -15.61 32.38
N GLU A 103 -10.93 -16.07 31.29
CA GLU A 103 -10.05 -17.24 31.24
C GLU A 103 -8.58 -16.84 31.39
N PHE A 104 -8.20 -15.71 30.81
CA PHE A 104 -6.84 -15.18 30.77
C PHE A 104 -6.83 -13.70 31.15
N PRO A 105 -6.74 -13.36 32.44
CA PRO A 105 -6.75 -11.97 32.88
C PRO A 105 -5.60 -11.17 32.27
N ARG A 106 -5.80 -9.87 32.01
CA ARG A 106 -4.78 -8.98 31.40
C ARG A 106 -3.36 -9.10 31.98
N ALA A 107 -3.23 -9.31 33.28
CA ALA A 107 -1.93 -9.44 33.96
C ALA A 107 -1.18 -10.76 33.67
N SER A 108 -1.83 -11.72 33.02
CA SER A 108 -1.27 -13.05 32.73
C SER A 108 -0.48 -13.14 31.43
N TYR A 109 -0.48 -12.08 30.62
CA TYR A 109 0.21 -12.02 29.32
C TYR A 109 0.89 -10.67 29.08
N THR A 110 1.80 -10.64 28.11
CA THR A 110 2.56 -9.47 27.67
C THR A 110 1.97 -8.90 26.38
N LEU A 111 1.71 -7.59 26.33
CA LEU A 111 1.36 -6.86 25.11
C LEU A 111 2.53 -6.03 24.58
N ILE A 112 2.86 -6.28 23.32
CA ILE A 112 3.88 -5.59 22.54
C ILE A 112 3.18 -4.88 21.40
N THR A 113 3.34 -3.56 21.32
CA THR A 113 2.91 -2.77 20.15
C THR A 113 4.02 -1.82 19.72
N LYS A 114 3.74 -1.00 18.71
CA LYS A 114 4.72 -0.11 18.11
C LYS A 114 4.13 1.28 17.86
N VAL A 115 4.98 2.23 17.51
CA VAL A 115 4.63 3.62 17.17
C VAL A 115 5.51 4.13 16.03
N GLY A 116 5.11 5.23 15.41
CA GLY A 116 5.93 5.95 14.43
C GLY A 116 5.67 5.56 12.97
N ARG A 117 5.30 4.31 12.69
CA ARG A 117 4.90 3.85 11.34
C ARG A 117 3.40 3.56 11.27
N TYR A 118 2.77 4.08 10.23
CA TYR A 118 1.35 3.90 9.90
C TYR A 118 1.22 3.44 8.43
N PRO A 119 0.04 2.97 7.98
CA PRO A 119 -0.10 2.40 6.63
C PRO A 119 0.36 3.32 5.50
N THR A 120 0.16 4.63 5.62
CA THR A 120 0.42 5.61 4.55
C THR A 120 1.56 6.59 4.86
N GLU A 121 2.04 6.67 6.10
CA GLU A 121 3.03 7.67 6.50
C GLU A 121 3.87 7.25 7.72
N PHE A 122 4.95 8.00 7.96
CA PHE A 122 5.78 7.92 9.16
C PHE A 122 5.69 9.24 9.93
N ASP A 123 5.40 9.16 11.22
CA ASP A 123 5.31 10.33 12.09
C ASP A 123 5.93 10.03 13.47
N TYR A 124 7.14 10.55 13.65
CA TYR A 124 7.98 10.34 14.84
C TYR A 124 7.94 11.55 15.78
N THR A 125 7.00 12.48 15.59
CA THR A 125 6.87 13.63 16.49
C THR A 125 6.46 13.17 17.90
N PRO A 126 6.99 13.78 18.98
CA PRO A 126 6.61 13.42 20.35
C PRO A 126 5.09 13.41 20.59
N GLU A 127 4.37 14.35 19.97
CA GLU A 127 2.92 14.46 20.05
C GLU A 127 2.24 13.23 19.42
N SER A 128 2.70 12.81 18.24
CA SER A 128 2.20 11.62 17.55
C SER A 128 2.49 10.34 18.32
N ILE A 129 3.70 10.21 18.90
CA ILE A 129 4.06 9.07 19.77
C ILE A 129 3.09 8.95 20.94
N GLU A 130 2.78 10.05 21.61
CA GLU A 130 1.86 10.06 22.75
C GLU A 130 0.43 9.71 22.33
N ARG A 131 -0.07 10.29 21.22
CA ARG A 131 -1.41 9.99 20.69
C ARG A 131 -1.52 8.53 20.24
N SER A 132 -0.46 7.99 19.64
CA SER A 132 -0.38 6.61 19.19
C SER A 132 -0.47 5.64 20.36
N VAL A 133 0.30 5.87 21.43
CA VAL A 133 0.22 5.06 22.66
C VAL A 133 -1.18 5.12 23.26
N ALA A 134 -1.79 6.31 23.35
CA ALA A 134 -3.15 6.45 23.86
C ALA A 134 -4.19 5.69 23.01
N ARG A 135 -4.02 5.70 21.68
CA ARG A 135 -4.86 4.93 20.75
C ARG A 135 -4.68 3.43 20.94
N SER A 136 -3.45 2.93 21.02
CA SER A 136 -3.17 1.51 21.26
C SER A 136 -3.73 1.01 22.58
N LEU A 137 -3.65 1.80 23.67
CA LEU A 137 -4.26 1.46 24.96
C LEU A 137 -5.77 1.24 24.84
N ARG A 138 -6.47 2.13 24.13
CA ARG A 138 -7.93 2.00 23.89
C ARG A 138 -8.24 0.76 23.06
N ARG A 139 -7.56 0.57 21.93
CA ARG A 139 -7.82 -0.54 20.99
C ARG A 139 -7.52 -1.91 21.59
N LEU A 140 -6.50 -1.99 22.46
CA LEU A 140 -6.11 -3.20 23.16
C LEU A 140 -6.82 -3.40 24.50
N HIS A 141 -7.81 -2.54 24.82
CA HIS A 141 -8.64 -2.60 26.04
C HIS A 141 -7.81 -2.71 27.34
N THR A 142 -6.76 -1.89 27.45
CA THR A 142 -5.82 -1.96 28.58
C THR A 142 -5.39 -0.57 29.05
N THR A 143 -4.97 -0.47 30.31
CA THR A 143 -4.46 0.77 30.91
C THR A 143 -2.94 0.88 30.86
N TYR A 144 -2.24 -0.18 30.45
CA TYR A 144 -0.79 -0.19 30.24
C TYR A 144 -0.36 -1.11 29.09
N LEU A 145 0.81 -0.83 28.53
CA LEU A 145 1.52 -1.64 27.53
C LEU A 145 2.81 -2.20 28.12
N ASP A 146 3.11 -3.47 27.85
CA ASP A 146 4.31 -4.10 28.42
C ASP A 146 5.58 -3.76 27.63
N VAL A 147 5.45 -3.55 26.31
CA VAL A 147 6.52 -3.11 25.43
C VAL A 147 5.96 -2.18 24.35
N VAL A 148 6.65 -1.07 24.08
CA VAL A 148 6.40 -0.22 22.91
C VAL A 148 7.67 -0.02 22.11
N TYR A 149 7.63 -0.39 20.83
CA TYR A 149 8.72 -0.19 19.87
C TYR A 149 8.54 1.07 19.04
N LEU A 150 9.62 1.82 18.77
CA LEU A 150 9.64 2.73 17.63
C LEU A 150 9.90 1.92 16.34
N HIS A 151 9.01 2.01 15.36
CA HIS A 151 8.88 1.04 14.26
C HIS A 151 9.55 1.47 12.96
N ASP A 152 10.39 0.59 12.39
CA ASP A 152 11.02 0.71 11.07
C ASP A 152 11.85 1.98 10.90
N LEU A 153 12.84 2.08 11.77
CA LEU A 153 13.75 3.22 11.85
C LEU A 153 14.46 3.52 10.52
N GLU A 154 14.65 2.52 9.66
CA GLU A 154 15.33 2.66 8.37
C GLU A 154 14.64 3.61 7.39
N PHE A 155 13.32 3.80 7.46
CA PHE A 155 12.64 4.73 6.54
C PHE A 155 12.82 6.20 6.93
N ILE A 156 13.33 6.43 8.14
CA ILE A 156 13.66 7.74 8.66
C ILE A 156 15.17 7.92 8.66
N ALA A 157 15.99 6.89 8.89
CA ALA A 157 17.42 7.07 9.15
C ALA A 157 18.35 6.37 8.12
N ASP A 158 17.98 6.34 6.84
CA ASP A 158 18.71 5.61 5.77
C ASP A 158 19.93 6.34 5.19
N GLU A 159 20.19 7.59 5.52
CA GLU A 159 21.23 8.38 4.84
C GLU A 159 22.67 7.85 5.08
N LYS A 160 22.89 7.07 6.15
CA LYS A 160 24.15 6.35 6.42
C LYS A 160 24.09 4.85 6.06
N LEU A 161 23.23 4.50 5.12
CA LEU A 161 23.06 3.14 4.64
C LEU A 161 23.73 3.02 3.26
N PRO A 162 25.04 2.75 3.20
CA PRO A 162 25.80 2.77 1.94
C PRO A 162 25.28 1.76 0.92
N LYS A 163 24.70 0.66 1.41
CA LYS A 163 24.10 -0.40 0.59
C LYS A 163 22.71 -0.71 1.10
N ARG A 164 21.76 -0.80 0.17
CA ARG A 164 20.38 -1.23 0.44
C ARG A 164 20.21 -2.74 0.33
N ASP A 165 21.25 -3.47 -0.01
CA ASP A 165 21.27 -4.92 -0.06
C ASP A 165 22.65 -5.47 0.34
N GLY A 166 22.75 -6.79 0.48
CA GLY A 166 24.02 -7.45 0.79
C GLY A 166 24.17 -7.90 2.24
N ASN A 167 25.40 -8.22 2.60
CA ASN A 167 25.68 -8.95 3.83
C ASN A 167 25.90 -7.98 4.99
N HIS A 168 24.91 -7.81 5.86
CA HIS A 168 25.05 -6.91 7.01
C HIS A 168 26.25 -7.23 7.92
N ALA A 169 26.78 -8.45 7.92
CA ALA A 169 27.98 -8.80 8.69
C ALA A 169 29.21 -7.96 8.32
N THR A 170 29.30 -7.45 7.08
CA THR A 170 30.43 -6.61 6.65
C THR A 170 30.51 -5.30 7.43
N ALA A 171 29.36 -4.81 7.93
CA ALA A 171 29.28 -3.62 8.77
C ALA A 171 29.94 -3.80 10.14
N LEU A 172 30.11 -5.03 10.62
CA LEU A 172 30.87 -5.32 11.84
C LEU A 172 32.35 -5.59 11.56
N ALA A 173 32.76 -5.60 10.29
CA ALA A 173 34.12 -5.85 9.85
C ALA A 173 34.69 -4.64 9.09
N GLY A 174 35.01 -4.81 7.80
CA GLY A 174 35.72 -3.80 7.01
C GLY A 174 34.91 -2.56 6.62
N GLU A 175 33.60 -2.53 6.88
CA GLU A 175 32.71 -1.44 6.44
C GLU A 175 32.17 -0.56 7.59
N ARG A 176 32.66 -0.74 8.84
CA ARG A 176 32.16 -0.04 10.04
C ARG A 176 31.98 1.47 9.87
N GLU A 177 32.98 2.15 9.33
CA GLU A 177 32.98 3.60 9.10
C GLU A 177 31.80 4.06 8.23
N GLN A 178 31.48 3.29 7.19
CA GLN A 178 30.43 3.63 6.23
C GLN A 178 29.04 3.63 6.89
N TYR A 179 28.87 2.80 7.91
CA TYR A 179 27.65 2.67 8.70
C TYR A 179 27.65 3.54 9.96
N GLY A 180 28.69 4.36 10.21
CA GLY A 180 28.79 5.16 11.43
C GLY A 180 28.97 4.33 12.69
N LEU A 181 29.68 3.20 12.59
CA LEU A 181 29.88 2.24 13.69
C LEU A 181 31.31 2.27 14.25
N ASN A 182 32.17 3.22 13.87
CA ASN A 182 33.44 3.42 14.57
C ASN A 182 33.22 4.06 15.94
N GLU A 183 34.15 3.85 16.88
CA GLU A 183 34.03 4.34 18.26
C GLU A 183 33.90 5.87 18.35
N ASP A 184 34.56 6.60 17.44
CA ASP A 184 34.52 8.06 17.33
C ASP A 184 33.25 8.62 16.68
N GLN A 185 32.38 7.74 16.16
CA GLN A 185 31.13 8.10 15.46
C GLN A 185 29.87 7.76 16.29
N GLU A 186 30.02 7.06 17.42
CA GLU A 186 28.91 6.47 18.17
C GLU A 186 27.90 7.48 18.74
N ASP A 187 28.30 8.72 18.97
CA ASP A 187 27.45 9.79 19.47
C ASP A 187 27.03 10.81 18.39
N GLU A 188 27.37 10.55 17.13
CA GLU A 188 27.09 11.43 16.00
C GLU A 188 25.66 11.21 15.48
N ALA A 189 24.86 12.29 15.51
CA ALA A 189 23.58 12.35 14.81
C ALA A 189 23.82 12.98 13.44
N TYR A 190 23.58 12.23 12.37
CA TYR A 190 23.97 12.63 11.02
C TYR A 190 22.94 13.53 10.33
N THR A 191 21.68 13.47 10.77
CA THR A 191 20.55 14.10 10.09
C THR A 191 19.51 14.61 11.08
N ASP A 192 18.65 15.52 10.64
CA ASP A 192 17.44 15.91 11.37
C ASP A 192 16.54 14.71 11.68
N LYS A 193 16.64 13.66 10.87
CA LYS A 193 15.86 12.44 11.04
C LYS A 193 16.38 11.59 12.22
N ASP A 194 17.69 11.55 12.45
CA ASP A 194 18.27 10.97 13.67
C ASP A 194 17.80 11.73 14.92
N HIS A 195 17.72 13.06 14.84
CA HIS A 195 17.17 13.88 15.92
C HIS A 195 15.69 13.58 16.20
N LYS A 196 14.88 13.29 15.17
CA LYS A 196 13.50 12.83 15.34
C LYS A 196 13.43 11.48 16.06
N VAL A 197 14.30 10.53 15.74
CA VAL A 197 14.40 9.25 16.45
C VAL A 197 14.72 9.47 17.93
N LEU A 198 15.71 10.31 18.24
CA LEU A 198 16.07 10.64 19.62
C LEU A 198 14.91 11.29 20.39
N ALA A 199 14.19 12.23 19.76
CA ALA A 199 13.03 12.89 20.35
C ALA A 199 11.88 11.90 20.62
N ALA A 200 11.58 11.02 19.66
CA ALA A 200 10.55 9.98 19.80
C ALA A 200 10.88 8.99 20.94
N VAL A 201 12.12 8.50 21.01
CA VAL A 201 12.54 7.58 22.07
C VAL A 201 12.57 8.27 23.43
N LYS A 202 13.00 9.53 23.49
CA LYS A 202 12.89 10.33 24.71
C LYS A 202 11.44 10.42 25.20
N LYS A 203 10.49 10.67 24.30
CA LYS A 203 9.06 10.68 24.63
C LYS A 203 8.59 9.32 25.16
N LEU A 204 9.02 8.21 24.57
CA LEU A 204 8.71 6.88 25.09
C LEU A 204 9.28 6.65 26.50
N PHE A 205 10.49 7.17 26.79
CA PHE A 205 11.04 7.13 28.15
C PHE A 205 10.22 7.95 29.14
N GLU A 206 9.73 9.13 28.77
CA GLU A 206 8.83 9.93 29.61
C GLU A 206 7.52 9.15 29.91
N LEU A 207 6.92 8.51 28.89
CA LEU A 207 5.71 7.70 29.07
C LEU A 207 5.92 6.46 29.96
N ARG A 208 7.13 5.90 29.98
CA ARG A 208 7.53 4.79 30.87
C ARG A 208 7.83 5.28 32.28
N ASP A 209 8.75 6.23 32.40
CA ASP A 209 9.38 6.62 33.66
C ASP A 209 8.47 7.54 34.49
N ASP A 210 7.76 8.48 33.84
CA ASP A 210 6.97 9.50 34.54
C ASP A 210 5.49 9.10 34.68
N ARG A 211 4.95 8.40 33.67
CA ARG A 211 3.52 8.03 33.62
C ARG A 211 3.24 6.56 33.95
N GLY A 212 4.22 5.67 33.82
CA GLY A 212 4.06 4.24 34.09
C GLY A 212 3.09 3.50 33.17
N ILE A 213 2.66 4.10 32.05
CA ILE A 213 1.71 3.49 31.10
C ILE A 213 2.39 2.54 30.10
N ILE A 214 3.72 2.63 30.00
CA ILE A 214 4.57 1.70 29.26
C ILE A 214 5.53 1.06 30.27
N LYS A 215 5.79 -0.24 30.17
CA LYS A 215 6.78 -0.91 31.05
C LYS A 215 8.18 -0.95 30.46
N ARG A 216 8.30 -1.13 29.13
CA ARG A 216 9.60 -1.26 28.44
C ARG A 216 9.57 -0.55 27.08
N VAL A 217 10.68 0.07 26.73
CA VAL A 217 10.85 0.82 25.48
C VAL A 217 11.83 0.09 24.58
N GLY A 218 11.48 -0.07 23.30
CA GLY A 218 12.36 -0.69 22.31
C GLY A 218 12.42 0.05 20.98
N ILE A 219 13.30 -0.42 20.11
CA ILE A 219 13.34 -0.04 18.70
C ILE A 219 13.30 -1.27 17.80
N SER A 220 12.70 -1.15 16.63
CA SER A 220 12.65 -2.24 15.65
C SER A 220 12.97 -1.74 14.26
N GLY A 221 13.62 -2.57 13.46
CA GLY A 221 13.93 -2.25 12.07
C GLY A 221 14.59 -3.42 11.36
N TYR A 222 14.70 -3.29 10.04
CA TYR A 222 15.32 -4.32 9.23
C TYR A 222 16.85 -4.22 9.24
N PRO A 223 17.51 -3.14 8.77
CA PRO A 223 18.94 -3.16 8.55
C PRO A 223 19.68 -3.20 9.89
N LEU A 224 20.33 -4.32 10.18
CA LEU A 224 21.07 -4.52 11.43
C LEU A 224 22.10 -3.41 11.70
N PRO A 225 22.86 -2.91 10.70
CA PRO A 225 23.82 -1.82 10.94
C PRO A 225 23.13 -0.53 11.40
N THR A 226 22.04 -0.14 10.73
CA THR A 226 21.25 1.05 11.09
C THR A 226 20.64 0.90 12.47
N LEU A 227 20.09 -0.29 12.77
CA LEU A 227 19.47 -0.60 14.05
C LEU A 227 20.49 -0.54 15.19
N LEU A 228 21.71 -1.08 14.99
CA LEU A 228 22.81 -1.01 15.95
C LEU A 228 23.29 0.42 16.16
N ARG A 229 23.55 1.16 15.06
CA ARG A 229 23.97 2.56 15.11
C ARG A 229 23.00 3.40 15.94
N LEU A 230 21.70 3.27 15.68
CA LEU A 230 20.68 4.03 16.39
C LEU A 230 20.54 3.60 17.86
N ALA A 231 20.68 2.30 18.17
CA ALA A 231 20.70 1.84 19.55
C ALA A 231 21.85 2.47 20.36
N ILE A 232 23.05 2.51 19.78
CA ILE A 232 24.23 3.14 20.38
C ILE A 232 24.00 4.65 20.53
N LEU A 233 23.56 5.32 19.46
CA LEU A 233 23.31 6.76 19.47
C LEU A 233 22.31 7.15 20.57
N ILE A 234 21.22 6.40 20.72
CA ILE A 234 20.24 6.59 21.78
C ILE A 234 20.90 6.50 23.16
N GLN A 235 21.68 5.45 23.41
CA GLN A 235 22.37 5.28 24.69
C GLN A 235 23.32 6.45 24.98
N LYS A 236 24.13 6.87 24.00
CA LYS A 236 25.12 7.94 24.16
C LYS A 236 24.46 9.31 24.37
N ARG A 237 23.41 9.62 23.59
CA ARG A 237 22.78 10.96 23.58
C ARG A 237 21.71 11.13 24.64
N LEU A 238 20.99 10.06 25.00
CA LEU A 238 19.96 10.10 26.05
C LEU A 238 20.46 9.60 27.41
N GLY A 239 21.69 9.09 27.48
CA GLY A 239 22.32 8.61 28.72
C GLY A 239 21.74 7.31 29.26
N LYS A 240 20.83 6.65 28.53
CA LYS A 240 20.24 5.36 28.91
C LYS A 240 19.87 4.55 27.65
N PRO A 241 20.10 3.22 27.68
CA PRO A 241 19.78 2.37 26.55
C PRO A 241 18.27 2.12 26.44
N VAL A 242 17.82 1.70 25.26
CA VAL A 242 16.51 1.04 25.12
C VAL A 242 16.53 -0.33 25.81
N ASP A 243 15.37 -0.79 26.27
CA ASP A 243 15.26 -2.08 26.94
C ASP A 243 15.39 -3.24 25.94
N LEU A 244 14.85 -3.06 24.73
CA LEU A 244 14.79 -4.11 23.70
C LEU A 244 15.13 -3.61 22.30
N VAL A 245 15.66 -4.53 21.49
CA VAL A 245 15.76 -4.40 20.04
C VAL A 245 15.00 -5.55 19.38
N MET A 246 14.22 -5.27 18.35
CA MET A 246 13.59 -6.30 17.52
C MET A 246 14.13 -6.21 16.09
N SER A 247 14.67 -7.31 15.59
CA SER A 247 15.04 -7.47 14.18
C SER A 247 14.23 -8.58 13.54
N TYR A 248 13.72 -8.32 12.34
CA TYR A 248 12.97 -9.30 11.55
C TYR A 248 13.82 -9.83 10.38
N CYS A 249 13.58 -11.08 9.99
CA CYS A 249 14.22 -11.79 8.86
C CYS A 249 15.74 -12.11 8.99
N HIS A 250 16.41 -11.73 10.08
CA HIS A 250 17.86 -11.91 10.27
C HIS A 250 18.28 -13.13 11.12
N LEU A 251 17.31 -13.96 11.53
CA LEU A 251 17.53 -15.26 12.16
C LEU A 251 16.60 -16.30 11.51
N THR A 252 16.86 -16.54 10.23
CA THR A 252 16.09 -17.38 9.31
C THR A 252 17.02 -18.42 8.68
N LEU A 253 16.45 -19.43 8.03
CA LEU A 253 17.23 -20.53 7.46
C LEU A 253 18.34 -20.05 6.50
N GLN A 254 18.08 -18.97 5.74
CA GLN A 254 19.05 -18.37 4.82
C GLN A 254 19.89 -17.23 5.42
N ASN A 255 19.50 -16.66 6.57
CA ASN A 255 20.17 -15.49 7.14
C ASN A 255 20.29 -15.61 8.66
N SER A 256 21.51 -15.77 9.17
CA SER A 256 21.82 -15.85 10.61
C SER A 256 22.61 -14.65 11.13
N THR A 257 22.60 -13.54 10.40
CA THR A 257 23.45 -12.38 10.72
C THR A 257 23.13 -11.76 12.08
N LEU A 258 21.90 -11.93 12.57
CA LEU A 258 21.51 -11.44 13.91
C LEU A 258 22.38 -12.03 15.02
N GLU A 259 22.92 -13.25 14.83
CA GLU A 259 23.80 -13.90 15.81
C GLU A 259 25.09 -13.10 16.05
N GLN A 260 25.62 -12.46 15.00
CA GLN A 260 26.83 -11.64 15.09
C GLN A 260 26.53 -10.25 15.68
N PHE A 261 25.33 -9.73 15.46
CA PHE A 261 24.92 -8.41 15.95
C PHE A 261 24.43 -8.43 17.39
N LYS A 262 23.88 -9.55 17.88
CA LYS A 262 23.38 -9.63 19.26
C LYS A 262 24.43 -9.20 20.31
N PRO A 263 25.68 -9.71 20.30
CA PRO A 263 26.69 -9.27 21.25
C PRO A 263 27.01 -7.76 21.17
N GLU A 264 26.94 -7.18 19.97
CA GLU A 264 27.17 -5.74 19.76
C GLU A 264 26.03 -4.90 20.36
N PHE A 265 24.77 -5.31 20.20
CA PHE A 265 23.63 -4.67 20.87
C PHE A 265 23.78 -4.70 22.40
N GLU A 266 24.20 -5.83 22.95
CA GLU A 266 24.34 -6.01 24.39
C GLU A 266 25.51 -5.19 24.95
N SER A 267 26.69 -5.28 24.32
CA SER A 267 27.92 -4.69 24.84
C SER A 267 28.06 -3.20 24.55
N ARG A 268 27.72 -2.76 23.33
CA ARG A 268 27.95 -1.38 22.88
C ARG A 268 26.75 -0.47 23.05
N ALA A 269 25.54 -1.01 22.86
CA ALA A 269 24.30 -0.25 23.01
C ALA A 269 23.60 -0.47 24.36
N GLY A 270 24.08 -1.38 25.20
CA GLY A 270 23.50 -1.68 26.53
C GLY A 270 22.10 -2.30 26.48
N VAL A 271 21.71 -2.89 25.35
CA VAL A 271 20.39 -3.51 25.15
C VAL A 271 20.28 -4.79 25.97
N LYS A 272 19.20 -4.95 26.74
CA LYS A 272 19.04 -6.11 27.62
C LYS A 272 18.49 -7.34 26.92
N GLN A 273 17.69 -7.14 25.87
CA GLN A 273 17.07 -8.24 25.14
C GLN A 273 16.95 -7.94 23.64
N VAL A 274 17.36 -8.92 22.83
CA VAL A 274 17.13 -8.93 21.38
C VAL A 274 16.00 -9.91 21.08
N ILE A 275 15.04 -9.48 20.26
CA ILE A 275 13.92 -10.30 19.78
C ILE A 275 14.11 -10.55 18.28
N SER A 276 13.97 -11.81 17.88
CA SER A 276 13.91 -12.19 16.47
C SER A 276 12.45 -12.23 16.00
N ALA A 277 12.20 -11.83 14.76
CA ALA A 277 10.87 -11.90 14.16
C ALA A 277 10.93 -12.42 12.71
N SER A 278 9.78 -12.86 12.21
CA SER A 278 9.61 -13.34 10.83
C SER A 278 10.54 -14.51 10.47
N PRO A 279 10.45 -15.67 11.16
CA PRO A 279 11.30 -16.84 10.88
C PRO A 279 11.12 -17.40 9.45
N PHE A 280 9.98 -17.12 8.83
CA PHE A 280 9.70 -17.47 7.44
C PHE A 280 10.20 -16.44 6.42
N SER A 281 10.99 -15.45 6.86
CA SER A 281 11.45 -14.34 6.03
C SER A 281 10.29 -13.64 5.31
N MET A 282 9.26 -13.26 6.08
CA MET A 282 8.02 -12.66 5.58
C MET A 282 7.31 -13.52 4.53
N GLY A 283 7.29 -14.83 4.76
CA GLY A 283 6.58 -15.81 3.93
C GLY A 283 7.40 -16.39 2.78
N LEU A 284 8.61 -15.90 2.54
CA LEU A 284 9.50 -16.39 1.48
C LEU A 284 9.92 -17.86 1.67
N LEU A 285 10.06 -18.32 2.91
CA LEU A 285 10.38 -19.72 3.23
C LEU A 285 9.15 -20.61 3.38
N ARG A 286 8.02 -20.23 2.75
CA ARG A 286 6.85 -21.09 2.65
C ARG A 286 6.92 -21.96 1.40
N SER A 287 6.20 -23.08 1.42
CA SER A 287 6.09 -23.97 0.26
C SER A 287 5.46 -23.29 -0.94
N GLN A 288 4.64 -22.26 -0.69
CA GLN A 288 4.17 -21.29 -1.66
C GLN A 288 4.41 -19.89 -1.09
N PRO A 289 5.49 -19.21 -1.49
CA PRO A 289 5.74 -17.84 -1.07
C PRO A 289 4.58 -16.92 -1.47
N PRO A 290 4.17 -15.97 -0.61
CA PRO A 290 3.15 -15.00 -0.98
C PRO A 290 3.64 -14.11 -2.12
N ARG A 291 2.72 -13.61 -2.96
CA ARG A 291 3.08 -12.75 -4.11
C ARG A 291 3.74 -11.44 -3.70
N TRP A 292 3.34 -10.91 -2.54
CA TRP A 292 3.94 -9.72 -1.96
C TRP A 292 5.25 -10.00 -1.24
N ALA A 293 5.76 -11.25 -1.25
CA ALA A 293 7.01 -11.64 -0.62
C ALA A 293 8.08 -10.62 -1.02
N PRO A 294 8.68 -9.93 -0.04
CA PRO A 294 9.28 -8.64 -0.35
C PRO A 294 10.71 -8.78 -0.91
N ALA A 295 11.23 -10.01 -1.03
CA ALA A 295 12.48 -10.28 -1.74
C ALA A 295 12.38 -9.91 -3.22
N PRO A 296 13.47 -9.39 -3.84
CA PRO A 296 13.48 -9.12 -5.27
C PRO A 296 13.08 -10.37 -6.07
N PRO A 297 12.21 -10.27 -7.10
CA PRO A 297 11.76 -11.44 -7.86
C PRO A 297 12.82 -11.98 -8.84
N TRP A 298 14.10 -11.88 -8.49
CA TRP A 298 15.20 -12.35 -9.31
C TRP A 298 15.11 -13.87 -9.55
N PRO A 299 15.36 -14.34 -10.78
CA PRO A 299 15.20 -15.76 -11.14
C PRO A 299 15.93 -16.71 -10.19
N TRP A 300 17.15 -16.38 -9.77
CA TRP A 300 17.95 -17.24 -8.90
C TRP A 300 17.38 -17.37 -7.48
N ILE A 301 16.71 -16.35 -6.94
CA ILE A 301 16.02 -16.44 -5.64
C ILE A 301 14.83 -17.41 -5.77
N LYS A 302 14.04 -17.27 -6.83
CA LYS A 302 12.91 -18.16 -7.11
C LYS A 302 13.35 -19.60 -7.32
N ASP A 303 14.44 -19.81 -8.05
CA ASP A 303 15.04 -21.12 -8.29
C ASP A 303 15.56 -21.73 -6.99
N ALA A 304 16.17 -20.92 -6.12
CA ALA A 304 16.63 -21.36 -4.82
C ALA A 304 15.48 -21.82 -3.91
N ILE A 305 14.40 -21.03 -3.83
CA ILE A 305 13.22 -21.42 -3.06
C ILE A 305 12.56 -22.67 -3.65
N THR A 306 12.39 -22.74 -4.98
CA THR A 306 11.84 -23.91 -5.67
C THR A 306 12.70 -25.16 -5.43
N GLY A 307 14.01 -25.00 -5.47
CA GLY A 307 14.99 -26.03 -5.16
C GLY A 307 14.88 -26.51 -3.71
N ALA A 308 14.73 -25.59 -2.75
CA ALA A 308 14.55 -25.91 -1.33
C ALA A 308 13.22 -26.63 -1.07
N VAL A 309 12.12 -26.21 -1.72
CA VAL A 309 10.83 -26.92 -1.65
C VAL A 309 10.96 -28.32 -2.22
N ARG A 310 11.61 -28.49 -3.38
CA ARG A 310 11.86 -29.81 -3.98
C ARG A 310 12.70 -30.69 -3.07
N LEU A 311 13.78 -30.14 -2.51
CA LEU A 311 14.65 -30.83 -1.56
C LEU A 311 13.87 -31.29 -0.32
N SER A 312 12.96 -30.45 0.19
CA SER A 312 12.17 -30.80 1.37
C SER A 312 11.25 -32.01 1.21
N LYS A 313 10.88 -32.35 -0.03
CA LYS A 313 10.08 -33.54 -0.34
C LYS A 313 10.82 -34.86 -0.07
N GLU A 314 12.15 -34.84 0.10
CA GLU A 314 12.93 -36.02 0.46
C GLU A 314 12.61 -36.54 1.87
N TRP A 315 12.23 -35.65 2.80
CA TRP A 315 11.88 -36.01 4.19
C TRP A 315 10.43 -35.72 4.55
N ASP A 316 9.73 -34.89 3.77
CA ASP A 316 8.33 -34.59 4.01
C ASP A 316 7.55 -34.37 2.71
N ALA A 317 6.83 -35.42 2.30
CA ALA A 317 5.98 -35.40 1.11
C ALA A 317 4.70 -34.55 1.28
N SER A 318 4.32 -34.18 2.52
CA SER A 318 3.07 -33.43 2.78
C SER A 318 3.15 -31.96 2.36
N GLY A 319 4.36 -31.46 2.08
CA GLY A 319 4.59 -30.07 1.69
C GLY A 319 4.84 -29.13 2.87
N SER A 320 4.92 -29.58 4.13
CA SER A 320 5.36 -28.75 5.27
C SER A 320 6.87 -28.74 5.50
N GLY A 321 7.64 -29.50 4.71
CA GLY A 321 9.05 -29.78 4.99
C GLY A 321 9.95 -28.55 5.05
N LEU A 322 9.77 -27.57 4.16
CA LEU A 322 10.53 -26.32 4.16
C LEU A 322 10.09 -25.36 5.29
N PRO A 323 8.79 -25.05 5.47
CA PRO A 323 8.32 -24.28 6.61
C PRO A 323 8.77 -24.85 7.97
N ASP A 324 8.61 -26.16 8.19
CA ASP A 324 9.02 -26.80 9.45
C ASP A 324 10.54 -26.66 9.64
N LEU A 325 11.36 -26.93 8.62
CA LEU A 325 12.82 -26.77 8.70
C LEU A 325 13.22 -25.32 9.01
N ALA A 326 12.56 -24.34 8.39
CA ALA A 326 12.82 -22.92 8.62
C ALA A 326 12.54 -22.52 10.07
N LEU A 327 11.40 -22.95 10.61
CA LEU A 327 11.00 -22.66 11.98
C LEU A 327 11.87 -23.41 13.00
N GLN A 328 12.20 -24.68 12.73
CA GLN A 328 13.13 -25.47 13.54
C GLN A 328 14.48 -24.77 13.66
N TYR A 329 15.04 -24.29 12.54
CA TYR A 329 16.30 -23.55 12.53
C TYR A 329 16.22 -22.28 13.36
N ALA A 330 15.21 -21.43 13.12
CA ALA A 330 15.04 -20.19 13.85
C ALA A 330 14.91 -20.43 15.36
N PHE A 331 14.07 -21.38 15.79
CA PHE A 331 13.90 -21.71 17.20
C PHE A 331 15.16 -22.30 17.83
N ALA A 332 15.89 -23.17 17.13
CA ALA A 332 17.14 -23.75 17.64
C ALA A 332 18.18 -22.66 17.92
N ARG A 333 18.44 -21.77 16.94
CA ARG A 333 19.40 -20.67 17.10
C ARG A 333 18.92 -19.64 18.13
N ALA A 334 17.63 -19.29 18.12
CA ALA A 334 17.06 -18.34 19.06
C ALA A 334 17.17 -18.83 20.51
N ARG A 335 16.88 -20.12 20.74
CA ARG A 335 17.04 -20.77 22.05
C ARG A 335 18.48 -20.73 22.55
N GLU A 336 19.45 -21.06 21.69
CA GLU A 336 20.88 -21.03 22.02
C GLU A 336 21.33 -19.61 22.40
N MET A 337 20.83 -18.61 21.67
CA MET A 337 21.18 -17.20 21.86
C MET A 337 20.35 -16.51 22.94
N GLY A 338 19.35 -17.17 23.54
CA GLY A 338 18.46 -16.57 24.53
C GLY A 338 17.51 -15.50 23.96
N MET A 339 17.16 -15.59 22.68
CA MET A 339 16.24 -14.67 22.00
C MET A 339 14.85 -15.30 21.86
N PRO A 340 13.76 -14.63 22.27
CA PRO A 340 12.42 -15.06 21.88
C PRO A 340 12.17 -14.79 20.39
N THR A 341 11.26 -15.55 19.78
CA THR A 341 10.91 -15.42 18.36
C THR A 341 9.45 -15.04 18.17
N VAL A 342 9.18 -13.96 17.44
CA VAL A 342 7.84 -13.57 16.98
C VAL A 342 7.49 -14.36 15.73
N VAL A 343 6.37 -15.09 15.80
CA VAL A 343 5.83 -15.90 14.70
C VAL A 343 4.42 -15.41 14.37
N GLY A 344 4.13 -15.19 13.09
CA GLY A 344 2.80 -14.76 12.65
C GLY A 344 1.79 -15.90 12.70
N PHE A 345 0.61 -15.62 13.25
CA PHE A 345 -0.51 -16.58 13.31
C PHE A 345 -1.82 -15.91 12.88
N SER A 346 -2.61 -16.59 12.05
CA SER A 346 -4.00 -16.21 11.73
C SER A 346 -5.03 -17.27 12.11
N ILE A 347 -4.63 -18.53 12.23
CA ILE A 347 -5.52 -19.68 12.50
C ILE A 347 -4.94 -20.66 13.54
N PRO A 348 -5.79 -21.46 14.22
CA PRO A 348 -5.35 -22.48 15.19
C PRO A 348 -4.32 -23.48 14.67
N GLU A 349 -4.41 -23.88 13.41
CA GLU A 349 -3.54 -24.88 12.77
C GLU A 349 -2.08 -24.41 12.73
N GLU A 350 -1.84 -23.12 12.50
CA GLU A 350 -0.50 -22.53 12.51
C GLU A 350 0.10 -22.52 13.92
N VAL A 351 -0.73 -22.29 14.94
CA VAL A 351 -0.33 -22.38 16.36
C VAL A 351 0.07 -23.82 16.69
N HIS A 352 -0.72 -24.82 16.28
CA HIS A 352 -0.39 -26.23 16.44
C HIS A 352 0.92 -26.60 15.75
N ALA A 353 1.10 -26.20 14.50
CA ALA A 353 2.31 -26.47 13.73
C ALA A 353 3.56 -25.89 14.41
N SER A 354 3.47 -24.65 14.89
CA SER A 354 4.58 -24.02 15.60
C SER A 354 4.90 -24.70 16.95
N MET A 355 3.87 -25.14 17.68
CA MET A 355 4.05 -25.87 18.94
C MET A 355 4.62 -27.27 18.75
N LYS A 356 4.24 -27.96 17.66
CA LYS A 356 4.87 -29.22 17.23
C LYS A 356 6.36 -29.00 16.98
N VAL A 357 6.72 -28.02 16.15
CA VAL A 357 8.12 -27.71 15.83
C VAL A 357 8.91 -27.32 17.08
N TRP A 358 8.35 -26.49 17.97
CA TRP A 358 9.01 -26.15 19.23
C TRP A 358 9.30 -27.36 20.11
N ARG A 359 8.36 -28.31 20.22
CA ARG A 359 8.58 -29.54 20.97
C ARG A 359 9.73 -30.36 20.40
N GLU A 360 9.85 -30.46 19.07
CA GLU A 360 10.96 -31.17 18.44
C GLU A 360 12.31 -30.52 18.81
N VAL A 361 12.39 -29.19 18.76
CA VAL A 361 13.59 -28.41 19.08
C VAL A 361 13.97 -28.51 20.56
N ASP A 362 13.05 -28.17 21.48
CA ASP A 362 13.36 -28.04 22.92
C ASP A 362 13.16 -29.35 23.70
N GLY A 363 12.13 -30.13 23.35
CA GLY A 363 11.76 -31.36 24.06
C GLY A 363 12.46 -32.62 23.56
N GLU A 364 12.80 -32.69 22.27
CA GLU A 364 13.37 -33.89 21.63
C GLU A 364 14.81 -33.72 21.16
N GLY A 365 15.43 -32.57 21.45
CA GLY A 365 16.84 -32.29 21.13
C GLY A 365 17.13 -32.34 19.63
N LEU A 366 16.19 -31.90 18.77
CA LEU A 366 16.32 -32.00 17.31
C LEU A 366 17.63 -31.44 16.77
N ALA A 367 18.14 -30.36 17.37
CA ALA A 367 19.38 -29.69 16.94
C ALA A 367 20.63 -30.59 17.05
N GLU A 368 20.59 -31.66 17.83
CA GLU A 368 21.68 -32.63 18.01
C GLU A 368 21.60 -33.81 17.04
N LYS A 369 20.50 -33.96 16.29
CA LYS A 369 20.30 -35.07 15.36
C LYS A 369 21.04 -34.81 14.04
N GLU A 370 21.95 -35.71 13.67
CA GLU A 370 22.75 -35.61 12.44
C GLU A 370 21.89 -35.39 11.18
N GLU A 371 20.73 -36.02 11.12
CA GLU A 371 19.81 -35.89 10.00
C GLU A 371 19.28 -34.44 9.84
N TRP A 372 18.91 -33.80 10.95
CA TRP A 372 18.44 -32.41 10.91
C TRP A 372 19.56 -31.45 10.51
N VAL A 373 20.75 -31.63 11.08
CA VAL A 373 21.95 -30.85 10.71
C VAL A 373 22.24 -30.98 9.21
N SER A 374 22.11 -32.20 8.65
CA SER A 374 22.27 -32.45 7.22
C SER A 374 21.22 -31.71 6.38
N ARG A 375 19.94 -31.73 6.78
CA ARG A 375 18.85 -31.01 6.10
C ARG A 375 19.11 -29.50 6.07
N VAL A 376 19.42 -28.91 7.23
CA VAL A 376 19.76 -27.48 7.34
C VAL A 376 20.92 -27.13 6.43
N LYS A 377 22.03 -27.89 6.51
CA LYS A 377 23.23 -27.63 5.72
C LYS A 377 22.94 -27.71 4.22
N ARG A 378 22.28 -28.77 3.75
CA ARG A 378 21.95 -28.94 2.32
C ARG A 378 21.08 -27.81 1.79
N THR A 379 20.11 -27.35 2.56
CA THR A 379 19.26 -26.21 2.17
C THR A 379 20.03 -24.88 2.20
N GLN A 380 20.90 -24.68 3.18
CA GLN A 380 21.77 -23.49 3.24
C GLN A 380 22.81 -23.45 2.13
N ASP A 381 23.39 -24.59 1.75
CA ASP A 381 24.32 -24.71 0.63
C ASP A 381 23.61 -24.32 -0.67
N LEU A 382 22.38 -24.80 -0.88
CA LEU A 382 21.54 -24.41 -2.02
C LEU A 382 21.28 -22.89 -2.06
N PHE A 383 20.99 -22.28 -0.91
CA PHE A 383 20.83 -20.83 -0.81
C PHE A 383 22.15 -20.08 -1.06
N ARG A 384 23.28 -20.62 -0.62
CA ARG A 384 24.60 -20.00 -0.81
C ARG A 384 25.03 -20.01 -2.27
N ASP A 385 24.81 -21.12 -2.96
CA ASP A 385 25.10 -21.26 -4.39
C ASP A 385 24.30 -20.27 -5.24
N ALA A 386 23.08 -19.95 -4.80
CA ALA A 386 22.22 -18.92 -5.41
C ALA A 386 22.53 -17.49 -4.94
N GLN A 387 23.60 -17.27 -4.16
CA GLN A 387 23.92 -15.99 -3.51
C GLN A 387 22.82 -15.45 -2.57
N PHE A 388 21.86 -16.29 -2.19
CA PHE A 388 20.69 -15.93 -1.41
C PHE A 388 20.99 -15.79 0.10
N THR A 389 22.04 -16.43 0.62
CA THR A 389 22.46 -16.30 2.02
C THR A 389 23.22 -15.01 2.36
N VAL A 390 23.63 -14.24 1.36
CA VAL A 390 24.57 -13.11 1.52
C VAL A 390 23.84 -11.76 1.41
N HIS A 391 22.53 -11.73 1.19
CA HIS A 391 21.83 -10.48 0.85
C HIS A 391 20.62 -10.22 1.75
N SER A 392 20.70 -9.13 2.50
CA SER A 392 19.60 -8.53 3.25
C SER A 392 19.08 -7.34 2.44
N TYR A 393 17.97 -7.51 1.72
CA TYR A 393 17.40 -6.45 0.88
C TYR A 393 16.63 -5.45 1.73
N ILE A 394 16.77 -4.14 1.52
CA ILE A 394 15.89 -3.15 2.15
C ILE A 394 14.58 -3.16 1.38
N MET A 395 13.52 -3.41 2.13
CA MET A 395 12.20 -3.77 1.62
C MET A 395 11.46 -2.52 1.11
N VAL A 396 11.81 -2.06 -0.10
CA VAL A 396 10.99 -1.14 -0.88
C VAL A 396 10.46 -1.95 -2.06
N GLY A 397 9.16 -1.88 -2.37
CA GLY A 397 8.65 -2.43 -3.63
C GLY A 397 9.49 -1.86 -4.77
N TYR A 398 10.37 -2.68 -5.35
CA TYR A 398 11.37 -2.18 -6.25
C TYR A 398 10.69 -1.78 -7.56
N PHE A 399 10.90 -0.53 -7.97
CA PHE A 399 10.64 -0.10 -9.34
C PHE A 399 11.36 -1.01 -10.37
N ASP A 400 12.42 -1.72 -9.97
CA ASP A 400 13.15 -2.67 -10.82
C ASP A 400 12.84 -4.15 -10.52
N ALA A 401 11.76 -4.43 -9.78
CA ALA A 401 11.30 -5.81 -9.61
C ALA A 401 11.00 -6.40 -11.00
N PRO A 402 11.55 -7.57 -11.37
CA PRO A 402 11.22 -8.22 -12.63
C PRO A 402 9.72 -8.42 -12.77
N ASP A 403 9.24 -8.17 -13.99
CA ASP A 403 7.83 -8.21 -14.32
C ASP A 403 7.24 -9.61 -14.11
N ILE A 404 6.04 -9.64 -13.53
CA ILE A 404 5.28 -10.87 -13.38
C ILE A 404 4.70 -11.22 -14.75
N ALA A 405 4.85 -12.48 -15.16
CA ALA A 405 4.26 -12.97 -16.39
C ALA A 405 2.75 -13.20 -16.21
N TYR A 406 1.96 -12.55 -17.05
CA TYR A 406 0.52 -12.79 -17.21
C TYR A 406 0.26 -13.40 -18.61
N PRO A 407 0.56 -14.70 -18.80
CA PRO A 407 0.40 -15.32 -20.10
C PRO A 407 -1.08 -15.43 -20.45
N LEU A 408 -1.42 -15.06 -21.69
CA LEU A 408 -2.74 -15.27 -22.27
C LEU A 408 -2.73 -16.58 -23.09
N PRO A 409 -3.84 -17.34 -23.12
CA PRO A 409 -3.99 -18.42 -24.08
C PRO A 409 -4.01 -17.87 -25.53
N PRO A 410 -3.83 -18.73 -26.55
CA PRO A 410 -4.00 -18.34 -27.95
C PRO A 410 -5.34 -17.61 -28.16
N LEU A 411 -5.34 -16.56 -28.98
CA LEU A 411 -6.52 -15.71 -29.17
C LEU A 411 -7.74 -16.50 -29.68
N GLU A 412 -7.50 -17.56 -30.45
CA GLU A 412 -8.52 -18.47 -30.98
C GLU A 412 -9.23 -19.30 -29.90
N GLU A 413 -8.59 -19.48 -28.74
CA GLU A 413 -9.15 -20.19 -27.59
C GLU A 413 -9.93 -19.25 -26.65
N ILE A 414 -9.78 -17.94 -26.81
CA ILE A 414 -10.51 -16.95 -26.00
C ILE A 414 -11.91 -16.76 -26.60
N PRO A 415 -13.00 -16.94 -25.81
CA PRO A 415 -14.35 -16.76 -26.29
C PRO A 415 -14.55 -15.38 -26.94
N ASP A 416 -15.18 -15.35 -28.11
CA ASP A 416 -15.68 -14.14 -28.78
C ASP A 416 -17.21 -14.27 -28.93
N ASN A 417 -17.89 -14.22 -27.79
CA ASN A 417 -19.33 -14.47 -27.71
C ASN A 417 -20.12 -13.17 -27.93
N ASP A 418 -21.44 -13.21 -27.83
CA ASP A 418 -22.27 -12.02 -28.06
C ASP A 418 -22.03 -10.90 -27.03
N ALA A 419 -21.53 -11.22 -25.83
CA ALA A 419 -21.11 -10.21 -24.85
C ALA A 419 -19.81 -9.49 -25.25
N ASP A 420 -19.01 -10.03 -26.16
CA ASP A 420 -17.79 -9.40 -26.71
C ASP A 420 -18.03 -8.56 -27.99
N LYS A 421 -19.30 -8.44 -28.42
CA LYS A 421 -19.68 -7.69 -29.63
C LYS A 421 -20.32 -6.35 -29.26
N PRO A 422 -19.93 -5.24 -29.88
CA PRO A 422 -20.53 -3.95 -29.60
C PRO A 422 -21.97 -3.89 -30.15
N ASP A 423 -22.85 -3.19 -29.43
CA ASP A 423 -24.11 -2.70 -29.99
C ASP A 423 -23.78 -1.64 -31.06
N ALA A 424 -24.22 -1.89 -32.29
CA ALA A 424 -24.00 -1.02 -33.43
C ALA A 424 -24.61 0.39 -33.23
N ALA A 425 -25.69 0.51 -32.46
CA ALA A 425 -26.31 1.80 -32.15
C ALA A 425 -25.45 2.67 -31.21
N CYS A 426 -24.67 2.03 -30.34
CA CYS A 426 -23.91 2.70 -29.27
C CYS A 426 -22.45 2.97 -29.63
N LYS A 427 -22.08 3.10 -30.91
CA LYS A 427 -20.67 3.34 -31.31
C LYS A 427 -20.17 4.72 -30.86
N LEU A 428 -18.96 4.76 -30.27
CA LEU A 428 -18.29 5.99 -29.88
C LEU A 428 -17.62 6.64 -31.09
N THR A 429 -18.12 7.79 -31.52
CA THR A 429 -17.54 8.56 -32.64
C THR A 429 -17.09 9.97 -32.22
N LYS A 430 -17.54 10.45 -31.06
CA LYS A 430 -17.25 11.79 -30.56
C LYS A 430 -15.81 11.88 -30.05
N THR A 431 -15.13 12.97 -30.41
CA THR A 431 -13.76 13.26 -29.94
C THR A 431 -13.64 14.68 -29.38
N PHE A 432 -12.71 14.86 -28.45
CA PHE A 432 -12.35 16.14 -27.83
C PHE A 432 -10.83 16.27 -27.76
N GLY A 433 -10.25 17.32 -28.35
CA GLY A 433 -8.78 17.51 -28.38
C GLY A 433 -8.01 16.34 -29.01
N GLY A 434 -8.67 15.61 -29.93
CA GLY A 434 -8.13 14.42 -30.56
C GLY A 434 -8.22 13.13 -29.73
N PHE A 435 -8.82 13.14 -28.54
CA PHE A 435 -9.13 11.93 -27.75
C PHE A 435 -10.56 11.47 -27.99
N PRO A 436 -10.88 10.18 -27.88
CA PRO A 436 -12.27 9.73 -27.75
C PRO A 436 -12.93 10.36 -26.52
N ALA A 437 -14.24 10.59 -26.57
CA ALA A 437 -14.97 11.20 -25.46
C ALA A 437 -14.89 10.38 -24.15
N ILE A 438 -14.75 9.06 -24.28
CA ILE A 438 -14.50 8.12 -23.18
C ILE A 438 -13.09 7.56 -23.34
N ILE A 439 -12.34 7.55 -22.24
CA ILE A 439 -11.02 6.92 -22.13
C ILE A 439 -11.16 5.73 -21.18
N PHE A 440 -10.61 4.58 -21.56
CA PHE A 440 -10.61 3.38 -20.74
C PHE A 440 -9.59 3.52 -19.61
N GLY A 441 -10.03 3.59 -18.35
CA GLY A 441 -9.17 3.58 -17.18
C GLY A 441 -8.83 2.16 -16.74
N ALA A 442 -7.59 1.74 -16.97
CA ALA A 442 -7.07 0.41 -16.64
C ALA A 442 -6.58 0.28 -15.19
N ALA A 443 -6.78 1.29 -14.33
CA ALA A 443 -6.56 1.15 -12.88
C ALA A 443 -7.35 -0.03 -12.29
N SER A 444 -8.50 -0.36 -12.90
CA SER A 444 -9.30 -1.55 -12.64
C SER A 444 -8.54 -2.87 -12.80
N PHE A 445 -7.46 -2.92 -13.59
CA PHE A 445 -6.62 -4.12 -13.77
C PHE A 445 -5.55 -4.26 -12.67
N SER A 446 -5.87 -3.85 -11.44
CA SER A 446 -4.98 -3.94 -10.28
C SER A 446 -5.70 -4.56 -9.08
N GLN A 447 -4.93 -4.99 -8.07
CA GLN A 447 -5.49 -5.63 -6.87
C GLN A 447 -6.37 -4.70 -6.04
N ARG A 448 -6.24 -3.38 -6.25
CA ARG A 448 -7.05 -2.38 -5.56
C ARG A 448 -8.54 -2.46 -5.92
N TYR A 449 -8.84 -2.83 -7.16
CA TYR A 449 -10.20 -2.82 -7.69
C TYR A 449 -10.74 -4.23 -7.97
N ASN A 450 -9.86 -5.20 -8.16
CA ASN A 450 -10.22 -6.57 -8.51
C ASN A 450 -9.32 -7.58 -7.82
N ASN A 451 -9.75 -8.84 -7.77
CA ASN A 451 -8.91 -9.93 -7.27
C ASN A 451 -7.97 -10.47 -8.35
N VAL A 452 -6.96 -11.23 -7.92
CA VAL A 452 -5.96 -11.87 -8.77
C VAL A 452 -6.57 -12.70 -9.90
N ASP A 453 -7.60 -13.49 -9.60
CA ASP A 453 -8.20 -14.40 -10.57
C ASP A 453 -8.86 -13.62 -11.71
N HIS A 454 -9.46 -12.46 -11.40
CA HIS A 454 -10.08 -11.57 -12.37
C HIS A 454 -9.07 -11.02 -13.39
N PHE A 455 -7.97 -10.41 -12.93
CA PHE A 455 -7.04 -9.73 -13.83
C PHE A 455 -5.92 -10.64 -14.38
N SER A 456 -5.74 -11.84 -13.83
CA SER A 456 -4.84 -12.86 -14.41
C SER A 456 -5.52 -13.77 -15.44
N GLY A 457 -6.85 -13.71 -15.54
CA GLY A 457 -7.62 -14.40 -16.58
C GLY A 457 -7.74 -13.62 -17.89
N VAL A 458 -8.70 -14.02 -18.73
CA VAL A 458 -8.94 -13.41 -20.06
C VAL A 458 -9.85 -12.18 -20.01
N THR A 459 -10.47 -11.89 -18.86
CA THR A 459 -11.44 -10.79 -18.70
C THR A 459 -10.88 -9.41 -19.09
N PRO A 460 -9.64 -9.03 -18.71
CA PRO A 460 -9.05 -7.78 -19.16
C PRO A 460 -8.95 -7.70 -20.69
N LEU A 461 -8.54 -8.78 -21.35
CA LEU A 461 -8.47 -8.83 -22.82
C LEU A 461 -9.84 -8.67 -23.46
N CYS A 462 -10.86 -9.38 -22.95
CA CYS A 462 -12.23 -9.25 -23.45
C CYS A 462 -12.75 -7.81 -23.31
N ALA A 463 -12.53 -7.17 -22.15
CA ALA A 463 -12.91 -5.78 -21.92
C ALA A 463 -12.18 -4.81 -22.85
N THR A 464 -10.85 -4.97 -23.02
CA THR A 464 -10.04 -4.15 -23.94
C THR A 464 -10.48 -4.32 -25.40
N ARG A 465 -10.72 -5.55 -25.85
CA ARG A 465 -11.20 -5.86 -27.20
C ARG A 465 -12.57 -5.22 -27.46
N LEU A 466 -13.51 -5.38 -26.53
CA LEU A 466 -14.84 -4.79 -26.65
C LEU A 466 -14.78 -3.25 -26.67
N ALA A 467 -13.95 -2.65 -25.82
CA ALA A 467 -13.75 -1.20 -25.79
C ALA A 467 -13.25 -0.66 -27.14
N LEU A 468 -12.22 -1.30 -27.73
CA LEU A 468 -11.72 -0.97 -29.07
C LEU A 468 -12.80 -1.11 -30.13
N ARG A 469 -13.57 -2.21 -30.09
CA ARG A 469 -14.70 -2.43 -31.00
C ARG A 469 -15.77 -1.35 -30.85
N TYR A 470 -16.03 -0.83 -29.66
CA TYR A 470 -16.97 0.28 -29.47
C TYR A 470 -16.45 1.64 -29.98
N GLY A 471 -15.14 1.79 -30.16
CA GLY A 471 -14.49 3.05 -30.50
C GLY A 471 -13.83 3.76 -29.32
N ILE A 472 -13.78 3.13 -28.13
CA ILE A 472 -12.94 3.57 -27.03
C ILE A 472 -11.50 3.17 -27.38
N ASN A 473 -10.76 4.10 -28.01
CA ASN A 473 -9.42 3.88 -28.51
C ASN A 473 -8.36 4.69 -27.76
N ALA A 474 -8.57 4.97 -26.48
CA ALA A 474 -7.55 5.55 -25.59
C ALA A 474 -7.60 4.84 -24.24
N PHE A 475 -6.42 4.48 -23.71
CA PHE A 475 -6.27 3.70 -22.48
C PHE A 475 -5.36 4.42 -21.49
N ASP A 476 -5.85 4.64 -20.27
CA ASP A 476 -5.13 5.24 -19.16
C ASP A 476 -4.68 4.18 -18.14
N THR A 477 -3.38 4.10 -17.88
CA THR A 477 -2.76 3.23 -16.87
C THR A 477 -1.69 4.00 -16.09
N ALA A 478 -0.94 3.33 -15.19
CA ALA A 478 0.19 3.90 -14.46
C ALA A 478 1.02 2.81 -13.77
N PRO A 479 2.33 3.04 -13.52
CA PRO A 479 3.15 2.19 -12.66
C PRO A 479 2.64 2.06 -11.21
N TYR A 480 1.89 3.05 -10.73
CA TYR A 480 1.23 3.00 -9.41
C TYR A 480 0.13 1.95 -9.35
N TYR A 481 -0.50 1.61 -10.48
CA TYR A 481 -1.56 0.62 -10.57
C TYR A 481 -1.00 -0.81 -10.68
N GLU A 482 0.11 -1.06 -9.97
CA GLU A 482 0.79 -2.37 -9.88
C GLU A 482 1.12 -2.95 -11.27
N ASP A 483 0.44 -4.04 -11.63
CA ASP A 483 0.69 -4.81 -12.86
C ASP A 483 -0.19 -4.37 -14.05
N SER A 484 -1.00 -3.32 -13.88
CA SER A 484 -1.94 -2.83 -14.91
C SER A 484 -1.28 -2.60 -16.28
N GLU A 485 -0.06 -2.03 -16.31
CA GLU A 485 0.68 -1.82 -17.57
C GLU A 485 1.02 -3.13 -18.29
N ILE A 486 1.39 -4.18 -17.53
CA ILE A 486 1.72 -5.49 -18.11
C ILE A 486 0.45 -6.14 -18.66
N ILE A 487 -0.63 -6.11 -17.88
CA ILE A 487 -1.90 -6.76 -18.24
C ILE A 487 -2.53 -6.09 -19.46
N LEU A 488 -2.61 -4.75 -19.44
CA LEU A 488 -3.10 -3.97 -20.59
C LEU A 488 -2.20 -4.15 -21.81
N GLY A 489 -0.88 -4.13 -21.62
CA GLY A 489 0.10 -4.34 -22.68
C GLY A 489 -0.06 -5.69 -23.36
N ASN A 490 -0.17 -6.77 -22.58
CA ASN A 490 -0.37 -8.12 -23.10
C ASN A 490 -1.69 -8.25 -23.86
N ALA A 491 -2.78 -7.65 -23.33
CA ALA A 491 -4.07 -7.63 -24.02
C ALA A 491 -3.98 -6.91 -25.37
N LEU A 492 -3.40 -5.72 -25.42
CA LEU A 492 -3.27 -4.93 -26.66
C LEU A 492 -2.32 -5.58 -27.67
N HIS A 493 -1.25 -6.21 -27.21
CA HIS A 493 -0.33 -6.95 -28.08
C HIS A 493 -1.00 -8.19 -28.68
N ALA A 494 -1.75 -8.96 -27.89
CA ALA A 494 -2.54 -10.09 -28.40
C ALA A 494 -3.58 -9.66 -29.45
N LEU A 495 -4.09 -8.43 -29.36
CA LEU A 495 -5.09 -7.87 -30.26
C LEU A 495 -4.49 -7.12 -31.46
N GLU A 496 -3.17 -7.09 -31.65
CA GLU A 496 -2.51 -6.21 -32.62
C GLU A 496 -2.91 -6.44 -34.08
N HIS A 497 -3.31 -7.66 -34.43
CA HIS A 497 -3.79 -8.01 -35.76
C HIS A 497 -5.17 -7.41 -36.07
N GLU A 498 -6.04 -7.27 -35.06
CA GLU A 498 -7.35 -6.62 -35.20
C GLU A 498 -7.23 -5.10 -35.01
N PHE A 499 -6.38 -4.67 -34.08
CA PHE A 499 -6.18 -3.28 -33.70
C PHE A 499 -4.69 -2.92 -33.68
N PRO A 500 -4.13 -2.46 -34.82
CA PRO A 500 -2.73 -2.05 -34.89
C PRO A 500 -2.42 -0.92 -33.91
N ARG A 501 -1.19 -0.86 -33.37
CA ARG A 501 -0.76 0.14 -32.37
C ARG A 501 -1.13 1.60 -32.71
N ALA A 502 -1.11 1.97 -33.99
CA ALA A 502 -1.46 3.33 -34.45
C ALA A 502 -2.96 3.66 -34.40
N SER A 503 -3.84 2.68 -34.13
CA SER A 503 -5.29 2.86 -34.08
C SER A 503 -5.81 3.31 -32.70
N TYR A 504 -4.96 3.28 -31.67
CA TYR A 504 -5.31 3.65 -30.30
C TYR A 504 -4.22 4.50 -29.62
N MET A 505 -4.58 5.11 -28.50
CA MET A 505 -3.72 5.95 -27.67
C MET A 505 -3.38 5.28 -26.35
N LEU A 506 -2.12 5.37 -25.93
CA LEU A 506 -1.63 4.92 -24.63
C LEU A 506 -1.25 6.11 -23.75
N ILE A 507 -1.94 6.19 -22.61
CA ILE A 507 -1.73 7.17 -21.56
C ILE A 507 -1.17 6.42 -20.36
N THR A 508 0.02 6.80 -19.91
CA THR A 508 0.60 6.30 -18.65
C THR A 508 1.13 7.46 -17.81
N LYS A 509 1.73 7.14 -16.68
CA LYS A 509 2.19 8.12 -15.71
C LYS A 509 3.55 7.73 -15.15
N VAL A 510 4.19 8.67 -14.45
CA VAL A 510 5.50 8.51 -13.83
C VAL A 510 5.56 9.27 -12.51
N GLY A 511 6.53 8.96 -11.65
CA GLY A 511 6.76 9.69 -10.40
C GLY A 511 6.07 9.10 -9.15
N ARG A 512 4.92 8.42 -9.29
CA ARG A 512 4.25 7.67 -8.21
C ARG A 512 4.35 6.17 -8.46
N TYR A 513 4.77 5.43 -7.43
CA TYR A 513 4.91 3.97 -7.41
C TYR A 513 4.22 3.40 -6.17
N PRO A 514 3.91 2.09 -6.11
CA PRO A 514 3.11 1.51 -5.01
C PRO A 514 3.63 1.83 -3.60
N THR A 515 4.95 1.97 -3.43
CA THR A 515 5.56 2.20 -2.11
C THR A 515 6.31 3.53 -1.97
N ARG A 516 6.37 4.38 -3.01
CA ARG A 516 7.16 5.62 -2.96
C ARG A 516 6.80 6.63 -4.06
N PHE A 517 7.24 7.86 -3.87
CA PHE A 517 7.33 8.87 -4.93
C PHE A 517 8.79 9.11 -5.31
N ASP A 518 9.10 9.18 -6.61
CA ASP A 518 10.44 9.48 -7.10
C ASP A 518 10.37 10.30 -8.40
N TYR A 519 10.58 11.61 -8.26
CA TYR A 519 10.49 12.61 -9.31
C TYR A 519 11.87 12.97 -9.88
N THR A 520 12.91 12.20 -9.57
CA THR A 520 14.23 12.44 -10.15
C THR A 520 14.21 12.22 -11.66
N PRO A 521 14.90 13.06 -12.46
CA PRO A 521 14.96 12.89 -13.92
C PRO A 521 15.35 11.48 -14.36
N GLU A 522 16.25 10.82 -13.63
CA GLU A 522 16.71 9.46 -13.89
C GLU A 522 15.59 8.44 -13.67
N SER A 523 14.81 8.58 -12.59
CA SER A 523 13.63 7.74 -12.33
C SER A 523 12.54 7.96 -13.37
N ILE A 524 12.30 9.22 -13.78
CA ILE A 524 11.33 9.53 -14.83
C ILE A 524 11.69 8.83 -16.16
N GLU A 525 12.95 8.91 -16.58
CA GLU A 525 13.43 8.25 -17.80
C GLU A 525 13.36 6.73 -17.72
N SER A 526 13.74 6.16 -16.58
CA SER A 526 13.65 4.73 -16.33
C SER A 526 12.21 4.24 -16.34
N SER A 527 11.29 5.02 -15.75
CA SER A 527 9.85 4.77 -15.76
C SER A 527 9.27 4.76 -17.16
N VAL A 528 9.58 5.75 -17.99
CA VAL A 528 9.13 5.77 -19.39
C VAL A 528 9.66 4.56 -20.16
N SER A 529 10.93 4.21 -19.98
CA SER A 529 11.54 3.06 -20.65
C SER A 529 10.87 1.73 -20.26
N ARG A 530 10.54 1.57 -18.98
CA ARG A 530 9.82 0.40 -18.47
C ARG A 530 8.38 0.34 -19.00
N SER A 531 7.65 1.45 -19.00
CA SER A 531 6.29 1.52 -19.53
C SER A 531 6.23 1.15 -21.02
N LEU A 532 7.21 1.61 -21.83
CA LEU A 532 7.33 1.23 -23.24
C LEU A 532 7.46 -0.30 -23.42
N GLN A 533 8.31 -0.93 -22.60
CA GLN A 533 8.50 -2.38 -22.61
C GLN A 533 7.22 -3.11 -22.23
N ARG A 534 6.59 -2.74 -21.11
CA ARG A 534 5.39 -3.42 -20.58
C ARG A 534 4.18 -3.28 -21.49
N LEU A 535 4.04 -2.13 -22.14
CA LEU A 535 2.96 -1.84 -23.08
C LEU A 535 3.30 -2.28 -24.53
N HIS A 536 4.39 -3.02 -24.73
CA HIS A 536 4.84 -3.56 -26.02
C HIS A 536 4.87 -2.50 -27.14
N THR A 537 5.44 -1.33 -26.85
CA THR A 537 5.42 -0.21 -27.78
C THR A 537 6.70 0.62 -27.78
N THR A 538 6.90 1.37 -28.85
CA THR A 538 8.08 2.25 -29.04
C THR A 538 7.79 3.72 -28.75
N TYR A 539 6.52 4.07 -28.48
CA TYR A 539 6.13 5.42 -28.07
C TYR A 539 4.87 5.42 -27.19
N LEU A 540 4.76 6.45 -26.34
CA LEU A 540 3.59 6.74 -25.51
C LEU A 540 2.89 8.00 -26.02
N ASP A 541 1.56 7.98 -26.09
CA ASP A 541 0.79 9.13 -26.58
C ASP A 541 0.73 10.24 -25.52
N VAL A 542 0.62 9.86 -24.25
CA VAL A 542 0.60 10.79 -23.12
C VAL A 542 1.40 10.21 -21.96
N VAL A 543 2.20 11.06 -21.32
CA VAL A 543 2.82 10.76 -20.01
C VAL A 543 2.50 11.88 -19.02
N TYR A 544 1.88 11.52 -17.90
CA TYR A 544 1.63 12.42 -16.77
C TYR A 544 2.69 12.27 -15.67
N LEU A 545 3.06 13.36 -14.99
CA LEU A 545 3.51 13.23 -13.60
C LEU A 545 2.29 12.92 -12.71
N HIS A 546 2.43 11.90 -11.85
CA HIS A 546 1.30 11.31 -11.13
C HIS A 546 1.16 11.83 -9.69
N ASP A 547 0.03 12.44 -9.37
CA ASP A 547 -0.30 12.99 -8.05
C ASP A 547 0.73 13.97 -7.53
N VAL A 548 0.92 15.01 -8.32
CA VAL A 548 1.90 16.08 -8.07
C VAL A 548 1.69 16.80 -6.73
N GLU A 549 0.51 16.72 -6.12
CA GLU A 549 0.23 17.30 -4.81
C GLU A 549 1.02 16.64 -3.67
N PHE A 550 1.36 15.34 -3.75
CA PHE A 550 2.18 14.70 -2.72
C PHE A 550 3.62 15.20 -2.72
N ILE A 551 4.01 15.86 -3.81
CA ILE A 551 5.27 16.57 -3.92
C ILE A 551 5.07 18.04 -3.60
N ALA A 552 4.06 18.73 -4.13
CA ALA A 552 4.06 20.19 -4.16
C ALA A 552 2.72 20.83 -3.69
N ASP A 553 2.23 20.46 -2.50
CA ASP A 553 1.00 21.01 -1.89
C ASP A 553 1.23 22.15 -0.87
N GLU A 554 2.41 22.77 -0.78
CA GLU A 554 2.71 23.70 0.33
C GLU A 554 1.82 24.95 0.39
N LYS A 555 1.22 25.35 -0.72
CA LYS A 555 0.24 26.45 -0.82
C LYS A 555 -1.22 25.96 -0.81
N LEU A 556 -1.48 24.79 -0.23
CA LEU A 556 -2.83 24.27 -0.05
C LEU A 556 -3.31 24.60 1.38
N PRO A 557 -3.92 25.79 1.62
CA PRO A 557 -4.34 26.21 2.96
C PRO A 557 -5.41 25.29 3.58
N LYS A 558 -6.24 24.68 2.73
CA LYS A 558 -7.29 23.73 3.11
C LYS A 558 -7.13 22.46 2.29
N ARG A 559 -7.14 21.32 2.97
CA ARG A 559 -7.03 20.00 2.32
C ARG A 559 -8.37 19.49 1.81
N ASP A 560 -9.47 20.01 2.33
CA ASP A 560 -10.83 19.70 1.94
C ASP A 560 -11.64 20.99 1.75
N GLY A 561 -12.86 20.86 1.24
CA GLY A 561 -13.77 21.97 0.99
C GLY A 561 -13.92 22.30 -0.49
N ASN A 562 -14.54 23.45 -0.77
CA ASN A 562 -14.84 23.84 -2.14
C ASN A 562 -13.64 24.54 -2.79
N HIS A 563 -12.99 23.87 -3.74
CA HIS A 563 -11.83 24.41 -4.46
C HIS A 563 -12.12 25.69 -5.25
N ALA A 564 -13.36 25.99 -5.60
CA ALA A 564 -13.71 27.20 -6.35
C ALA A 564 -13.32 28.50 -5.62
N THR A 565 -13.20 28.47 -4.28
CA THR A 565 -12.74 29.64 -3.50
C THR A 565 -11.34 30.10 -3.93
N ALA A 566 -10.50 29.19 -4.42
CA ALA A 566 -9.16 29.47 -4.91
C ALA A 566 -9.13 30.29 -6.21
N LEU A 567 -10.24 30.36 -6.95
CA LEU A 567 -10.39 31.25 -8.12
C LEU A 567 -10.94 32.63 -7.74
N ALA A 568 -11.38 32.80 -6.50
CA ALA A 568 -12.05 34.01 -6.00
C ALA A 568 -11.29 34.61 -4.80
N GLY A 569 -11.93 34.68 -3.63
CA GLY A 569 -11.42 35.40 -2.47
C GLY A 569 -10.18 34.79 -1.81
N GLU A 570 -9.81 33.55 -2.13
CA GLU A 570 -8.68 32.86 -1.49
C GLU A 570 -7.45 32.74 -2.40
N ARG A 571 -7.45 33.33 -3.61
CA ARG A 571 -6.39 33.19 -4.63
C ARG A 571 -4.95 33.30 -4.10
N GLU A 572 -4.68 34.31 -3.28
CA GLU A 572 -3.35 34.57 -2.72
C GLU A 572 -2.83 33.40 -1.87
N GLN A 573 -3.72 32.77 -1.09
CA GLN A 573 -3.36 31.67 -0.19
C GLN A 573 -2.92 30.43 -0.99
N TYR A 574 -3.47 30.28 -2.20
CA TYR A 574 -3.12 29.23 -3.15
C TYR A 574 -1.95 29.57 -4.08
N GLY A 575 -1.35 30.76 -3.96
CA GLY A 575 -0.28 31.21 -4.86
C GLY A 575 -0.78 31.47 -6.29
N LEU A 576 -2.03 31.93 -6.44
CA LEU A 576 -2.69 32.15 -7.74
C LEU A 576 -2.89 33.64 -8.08
N ASN A 577 -2.24 34.56 -7.36
CA ASN A 577 -2.17 35.96 -7.81
C ASN A 577 -1.17 36.10 -8.96
N GLU A 578 -1.33 37.14 -9.78
CA GLU A 578 -0.52 37.36 -10.99
C GLU A 578 0.98 37.56 -10.68
N ASP A 579 1.28 38.16 -9.53
CA ASP A 579 2.63 38.40 -9.02
C ASP A 579 3.29 37.16 -8.39
N GLN A 580 2.55 36.04 -8.27
CA GLN A 580 3.03 34.77 -7.68
C GLN A 580 3.20 33.66 -8.73
N GLU A 581 2.85 33.91 -9.99
CA GLU A 581 2.74 32.87 -11.02
C GLU A 581 4.07 32.19 -11.40
N ASP A 582 5.21 32.85 -11.19
CA ASP A 582 6.55 32.29 -11.43
C ASP A 582 7.30 31.90 -10.16
N GLU A 583 6.67 32.03 -8.98
CA GLU A 583 7.26 31.72 -7.69
C GLU A 583 7.29 30.20 -7.44
N ALA A 584 8.49 29.67 -7.16
CA ALA A 584 8.67 28.32 -6.65
C ALA A 584 8.88 28.41 -5.14
N TYR A 585 8.03 27.74 -4.36
CA TYR A 585 7.99 27.94 -2.91
C TYR A 585 8.92 27.02 -2.14
N THR A 586 9.22 25.84 -2.67
CA THR A 586 10.07 24.84 -2.01
C THR A 586 10.94 24.10 -3.01
N ASP A 587 11.93 23.35 -2.49
CA ASP A 587 12.69 22.37 -3.27
C ASP A 587 11.79 21.34 -3.97
N LYS A 588 10.55 21.14 -3.49
CA LYS A 588 9.63 20.19 -4.09
C LYS A 588 8.97 20.74 -5.36
N ASP A 589 8.66 22.04 -5.43
CA ASP A 589 8.29 22.70 -6.69
C ASP A 589 9.41 22.55 -7.73
N HIS A 590 10.66 22.70 -7.30
CA HIS A 590 11.82 22.49 -8.16
C HIS A 590 11.95 21.04 -8.66
N LYS A 591 11.59 20.04 -7.83
CA LYS A 591 11.52 18.64 -8.26
C LYS A 591 10.46 18.42 -9.34
N VAL A 592 9.27 19.01 -9.19
CA VAL A 592 8.23 18.94 -10.23
C VAL A 592 8.71 19.58 -11.52
N LEU A 593 9.31 20.77 -11.47
CA LEU A 593 9.86 21.44 -12.65
C LEU A 593 10.95 20.62 -13.34
N ALA A 594 11.87 20.02 -12.58
CA ALA A 594 12.92 19.16 -13.12
C ALA A 594 12.33 17.90 -13.81
N ALA A 595 11.33 17.27 -13.19
CA ALA A 595 10.65 16.11 -13.75
C ALA A 595 9.87 16.45 -15.04
N VAL A 596 9.14 17.57 -15.08
CA VAL A 596 8.44 18.03 -16.29
C VAL A 596 9.44 18.36 -17.40
N LYS A 597 10.54 19.04 -17.06
CA LYS A 597 11.61 19.33 -18.01
C LYS A 597 12.14 18.05 -18.64
N LYS A 598 12.38 17.00 -17.84
CA LYS A 598 12.81 15.70 -18.35
C LYS A 598 11.77 15.05 -19.29
N LEU A 599 10.48 15.17 -18.99
CA LEU A 599 9.42 14.72 -19.90
C LEU A 599 9.40 15.51 -21.22
N PHE A 600 9.65 16.83 -21.19
CA PHE A 600 9.81 17.62 -22.41
C PHE A 600 11.02 17.19 -23.23
N GLU A 601 12.16 16.89 -22.62
CA GLU A 601 13.34 16.32 -23.32
C GLU A 601 12.99 14.97 -23.98
N LEU A 602 12.29 14.07 -23.28
CA LEU A 602 11.86 12.77 -23.83
C LEU A 602 10.86 12.91 -24.99
N ARG A 603 10.01 13.94 -24.98
CA ARG A 603 9.08 14.27 -26.07
C ARG A 603 9.78 14.93 -27.25
N ASP A 604 10.51 16.01 -26.99
CA ASP A 604 11.05 16.92 -28.01
C ASP A 604 12.31 16.34 -28.67
N ASP A 605 13.20 15.71 -27.89
CA ASP A 605 14.51 15.25 -28.39
C ASP A 605 14.51 13.78 -28.80
N ARG A 606 13.83 12.93 -28.02
CA ARG A 606 13.78 11.47 -28.26
C ARG A 606 12.54 11.00 -29.02
N GLY A 607 11.45 11.76 -29.02
CA GLY A 607 10.20 11.44 -29.73
C GLY A 607 9.43 10.22 -29.19
N VAL A 608 9.84 9.68 -28.03
CA VAL A 608 9.24 8.50 -27.38
C VAL A 608 7.95 8.83 -26.61
N ILE A 609 7.68 10.11 -26.38
CA ILE A 609 6.43 10.64 -25.81
C ILE A 609 5.82 11.60 -26.83
N LYS A 610 4.48 11.64 -26.97
CA LYS A 610 3.81 12.61 -27.85
C LYS A 610 3.27 13.82 -27.11
N ARG A 611 2.76 13.66 -25.88
CA ARG A 611 2.18 14.75 -25.06
C ARG A 611 2.59 14.61 -23.59
N VAL A 612 2.82 15.74 -22.94
CA VAL A 612 3.27 15.79 -21.53
C VAL A 612 2.23 16.53 -20.69
N GLY A 613 1.92 15.99 -19.52
CA GLY A 613 0.98 16.60 -18.58
C GLY A 613 1.30 16.35 -17.12
N ILE A 614 0.43 16.87 -16.25
CA ILE A 614 0.38 16.52 -14.83
C ILE A 614 -1.02 16.00 -14.46
N SER A 615 -1.08 15.16 -13.43
CA SER A 615 -2.32 14.65 -12.84
C SER A 615 -2.29 14.77 -11.33
N GLY A 616 -3.46 14.93 -10.71
CA GLY A 616 -3.57 15.07 -9.26
C GLY A 616 -4.99 15.41 -8.82
N TYR A 617 -5.19 15.50 -7.50
CA TYR A 617 -6.48 15.82 -6.92
C TYR A 617 -6.74 17.33 -6.82
N PRO A 618 -5.99 18.14 -6.06
CA PRO A 618 -6.41 19.50 -5.73
C PRO A 618 -6.31 20.42 -6.96
N LEU A 619 -7.45 20.90 -7.44
CA LEU A 619 -7.52 21.83 -8.58
C LEU A 619 -6.64 23.09 -8.41
N PRO A 620 -6.58 23.73 -7.22
CA PRO A 620 -5.71 24.88 -7.03
C PRO A 620 -4.23 24.55 -7.22
N THR A 621 -3.79 23.41 -6.68
CA THR A 621 -2.41 22.93 -6.81
C THR A 621 -2.07 22.61 -8.26
N LEU A 622 -2.97 21.91 -8.98
CA LEU A 622 -2.79 21.64 -10.40
C LEU A 622 -2.68 22.91 -11.23
N LEU A 623 -3.56 23.90 -10.99
CA LEU A 623 -3.54 25.18 -11.70
C LEU A 623 -2.24 25.94 -11.42
N ARG A 624 -1.85 26.06 -10.16
CA ARG A 624 -0.59 26.71 -9.73
C ARG A 624 0.61 26.09 -10.43
N LEU A 625 0.73 24.75 -10.39
CA LEU A 625 1.85 24.04 -11.01
C LEU A 625 1.86 24.16 -12.53
N ALA A 626 0.69 24.13 -13.19
CA ALA A 626 0.60 24.30 -14.64
C ALA A 626 1.07 25.71 -15.07
N ILE A 627 0.68 26.75 -14.33
CA ILE A 627 1.16 28.12 -14.55
C ILE A 627 2.67 28.19 -14.30
N LEU A 628 3.15 27.65 -13.17
CA LEU A 628 4.57 27.68 -12.81
C LEU A 628 5.44 27.02 -13.88
N VAL A 629 5.02 25.85 -14.40
CA VAL A 629 5.67 25.16 -15.52
C VAL A 629 5.75 26.06 -16.75
N GLN A 630 4.64 26.69 -17.15
CA GLN A 630 4.61 27.58 -18.31
C GLN A 630 5.57 28.75 -18.14
N LYS A 631 5.56 29.42 -16.97
CA LYS A 631 6.39 30.60 -16.69
C LYS A 631 7.88 30.24 -16.59
N ARG A 632 8.22 29.14 -15.92
CA ARG A 632 9.62 28.78 -15.62
C ARG A 632 10.30 27.96 -16.70
N LEU A 633 9.55 27.15 -17.45
CA LEU A 633 10.09 26.36 -18.56
C LEU A 633 9.80 26.98 -19.94
N GLY A 634 9.02 28.08 -19.99
CA GLY A 634 8.71 28.81 -21.22
C GLY A 634 7.80 28.06 -22.19
N LYS A 635 7.20 26.94 -21.77
CA LYS A 635 6.31 26.09 -22.56
C LYS A 635 5.18 25.54 -21.67
N PRO A 636 3.91 25.61 -22.10
CA PRO A 636 2.81 25.04 -21.33
C PRO A 636 2.82 23.50 -21.37
N LEU A 637 2.14 22.89 -20.41
CA LEU A 637 1.79 21.47 -20.48
C LEU A 637 0.79 21.24 -21.62
N ASP A 638 0.84 20.07 -22.25
CA ASP A 638 -0.17 19.71 -23.25
C ASP A 638 -1.51 19.39 -22.57
N LEU A 639 -1.45 18.77 -21.38
CA LEU A 639 -2.60 18.15 -20.71
C LEU A 639 -2.57 18.36 -19.19
N VAL A 640 -3.76 18.47 -18.60
CA VAL A 640 -3.98 18.31 -17.15
C VAL A 640 -5.10 17.31 -16.94
N MET A 641 -4.89 16.33 -16.06
CA MET A 641 -5.93 15.39 -15.64
C MET A 641 -6.31 15.64 -14.17
N SER A 642 -7.59 15.83 -13.91
CA SER A 642 -8.14 15.88 -12.55
C SER A 642 -9.17 14.78 -12.37
N TYR A 643 -9.08 14.08 -11.24
CA TYR A 643 -10.06 13.06 -10.86
C TYR A 643 -11.05 13.60 -9.81
N CYS A 644 -12.29 13.11 -9.85
CA CYS A 644 -13.38 13.42 -8.91
C CYS A 644 -13.98 14.85 -8.94
N HIS A 645 -13.54 15.73 -9.84
CA HIS A 645 -14.00 17.14 -9.89
C HIS A 645 -15.00 17.46 -11.01
N LEU A 646 -15.45 16.43 -11.75
CA LEU A 646 -16.57 16.50 -12.69
C LEU A 646 -17.47 15.27 -12.49
N THR A 647 -18.19 15.27 -11.38
CA THR A 647 -19.06 14.21 -10.88
C THR A 647 -20.40 14.82 -10.50
N LEU A 648 -21.41 13.98 -10.28
CA LEU A 648 -22.73 14.44 -9.83
C LEU A 648 -22.68 15.24 -8.51
N GLN A 649 -21.69 14.97 -7.67
CA GLN A 649 -21.47 15.65 -6.39
C GLN A 649 -20.52 16.86 -6.50
N ASN A 650 -19.61 16.91 -7.47
CA ASN A 650 -18.62 17.98 -7.58
C ASN A 650 -18.36 18.36 -9.04
N SER A 651 -18.64 19.62 -9.37
CA SER A 651 -18.55 20.22 -10.71
C SER A 651 -17.48 21.29 -10.81
N THR A 652 -16.63 21.45 -9.79
CA THR A 652 -15.66 22.56 -9.70
C THR A 652 -14.65 22.57 -10.84
N LEU A 653 -14.36 21.44 -11.50
CA LEU A 653 -13.47 21.40 -12.67
C LEU A 653 -13.96 22.31 -13.81
N GLU A 654 -15.27 22.49 -13.95
CA GLU A 654 -15.86 23.37 -14.97
C GLU A 654 -15.42 24.83 -14.78
N GLN A 655 -15.34 25.26 -13.53
CA GLN A 655 -14.92 26.62 -13.16
C GLN A 655 -13.42 26.83 -13.36
N PHE A 656 -12.62 25.77 -13.17
CA PHE A 656 -11.16 25.82 -13.34
C PHE A 656 -10.71 25.72 -14.80
N LYS A 657 -11.48 25.06 -15.67
CA LYS A 657 -11.10 24.86 -17.07
C LYS A 657 -10.66 26.15 -17.79
N PRO A 658 -11.41 27.27 -17.73
CA PRO A 658 -10.97 28.52 -18.37
C PRO A 658 -9.63 29.04 -17.85
N ALA A 659 -9.32 28.85 -16.56
CA ALA A 659 -8.05 29.27 -15.98
C ALA A 659 -6.88 28.39 -16.45
N PHE A 660 -7.08 27.08 -16.57
CA PHE A 660 -6.07 26.19 -17.17
C PHE A 660 -5.74 26.57 -18.62
N GLU A 661 -6.76 26.88 -19.41
CA GLU A 661 -6.58 27.25 -20.82
C GLU A 661 -5.94 28.63 -20.97
N SER A 662 -6.50 29.65 -20.33
CA SER A 662 -6.09 31.05 -20.54
C SER A 662 -4.83 31.43 -19.77
N ARG A 663 -4.65 30.96 -18.52
CA ARG A 663 -3.52 31.35 -17.66
C ARG A 663 -2.34 30.43 -17.78
N ALA A 664 -2.56 29.11 -17.84
CA ALA A 664 -1.49 28.12 -17.92
C ALA A 664 -1.18 27.66 -19.36
N GLY A 665 -2.02 27.99 -20.34
CA GLY A 665 -1.85 27.59 -21.74
C GLY A 665 -2.06 26.10 -21.99
N VAL A 666 -2.75 25.39 -21.10
CA VAL A 666 -3.02 23.95 -21.23
C VAL A 666 -4.00 23.72 -22.38
N LYS A 667 -3.67 22.79 -23.29
CA LYS A 667 -4.46 22.57 -24.52
C LYS A 667 -5.70 21.72 -24.30
N GLN A 668 -5.64 20.76 -23.38
CA GLN A 668 -6.74 19.84 -23.11
C GLN A 668 -6.79 19.46 -21.63
N ILE A 669 -7.99 19.52 -21.06
CA ILE A 669 -8.29 19.06 -19.70
C ILE A 669 -9.00 17.70 -19.81
N ILE A 670 -8.60 16.74 -18.97
CA ILE A 670 -9.21 15.42 -18.88
C ILE A 670 -9.84 15.25 -17.50
N SER A 671 -11.11 14.84 -17.48
CA SER A 671 -11.80 14.40 -16.26
C SER A 671 -11.54 12.92 -16.01
N ALA A 672 -11.50 12.51 -14.75
CA ALA A 672 -11.38 11.11 -14.36
C ALA A 672 -12.24 10.80 -13.13
N SER A 673 -12.51 9.51 -12.91
CA SER A 673 -13.29 9.01 -11.76
C SER A 673 -14.68 9.66 -11.62
N PRO A 674 -15.55 9.57 -12.65
CA PRO A 674 -16.88 10.20 -12.65
C PRO A 674 -17.81 9.70 -11.53
N LEU A 675 -17.54 8.50 -11.00
CA LEU A 675 -18.23 7.93 -9.83
C LEU A 675 -17.65 8.38 -8.49
N SER A 676 -16.83 9.43 -8.47
CA SER A 676 -16.14 9.96 -7.29
C SER A 676 -15.42 8.86 -6.49
N MET A 677 -14.58 8.08 -7.19
CA MET A 677 -13.83 6.95 -6.62
C MET A 677 -14.72 5.94 -5.87
N GLY A 678 -15.93 5.72 -6.38
CA GLY A 678 -16.87 4.73 -5.84
C GLY A 678 -17.89 5.30 -4.87
N LEU A 679 -17.79 6.57 -4.45
CA LEU A 679 -18.78 7.22 -3.58
C LEU A 679 -20.19 7.20 -4.18
N LEU A 680 -20.30 7.34 -5.50
CA LEU A 680 -21.58 7.37 -6.23
C LEU A 680 -22.01 5.95 -6.66
N ARG A 681 -21.96 5.00 -5.73
CA ARG A 681 -22.43 3.61 -5.89
C ARG A 681 -23.44 3.28 -4.79
N PRO A 682 -24.33 2.29 -5.00
CA PRO A 682 -25.27 1.85 -3.98
C PRO A 682 -24.58 1.39 -2.69
N GLN A 683 -23.37 0.84 -2.83
CA GLN A 683 -22.47 0.49 -1.74
C GLN A 683 -21.10 1.08 -2.05
N PRO A 684 -20.80 2.28 -1.51
CA PRO A 684 -19.47 2.86 -1.64
C PRO A 684 -18.40 1.91 -1.09
N PRO A 685 -17.26 1.76 -1.76
CA PRO A 685 -16.17 0.97 -1.23
C PRO A 685 -15.61 1.63 0.02
N ARG A 686 -15.16 0.83 0.99
CA ARG A 686 -14.59 1.33 2.26
C ARG A 686 -13.36 2.23 2.08
N TRP A 687 -12.66 2.09 0.95
CA TRP A 687 -11.49 2.91 0.61
C TRP A 687 -11.86 4.21 -0.12
N ALA A 688 -13.15 4.50 -0.33
CA ALA A 688 -13.57 5.75 -0.96
C ALA A 688 -12.97 6.96 -0.19
N PRO A 689 -12.51 8.00 -0.91
CA PRO A 689 -11.80 9.13 -0.31
C PRO A 689 -12.65 10.00 0.62
N ALA A 690 -13.97 9.88 0.55
CA ALA A 690 -14.88 10.69 1.36
C ALA A 690 -14.70 10.37 2.85
N PRO A 691 -14.61 11.38 3.74
CA PRO A 691 -14.55 11.14 5.17
C PRO A 691 -15.78 10.35 5.66
N PRO A 692 -15.63 9.41 6.61
CA PRO A 692 -16.73 8.61 7.16
C PRO A 692 -17.54 9.44 8.19
N TRP A 693 -17.95 10.64 7.80
CA TRP A 693 -18.76 11.52 8.64
C TRP A 693 -20.24 11.16 8.48
N PRO A 694 -21.01 11.09 9.59
CA PRO A 694 -22.39 10.63 9.53
C PRO A 694 -23.25 11.37 8.49
N TRP A 695 -23.09 12.69 8.34
CA TRP A 695 -23.88 13.46 7.37
C TRP A 695 -23.51 13.19 5.90
N ILE A 696 -22.28 12.75 5.61
CA ILE A 696 -21.88 12.30 4.26
C ILE A 696 -22.54 10.95 3.97
N GLU A 697 -22.46 10.02 4.93
CA GLU A 697 -23.09 8.70 4.82
C GLU A 697 -24.61 8.81 4.68
N ASP A 698 -25.25 9.70 5.45
CA ASP A 698 -26.67 10.00 5.37
C ASP A 698 -27.06 10.59 4.01
N ALA A 699 -26.24 11.50 3.47
CA ALA A 699 -26.46 12.09 2.15
C ALA A 699 -26.39 11.02 1.05
N VAL A 700 -25.34 10.18 1.06
CA VAL A 700 -25.20 9.09 0.09
C VAL A 700 -26.34 8.08 0.22
N THR A 701 -26.71 7.70 1.45
CA THR A 701 -27.84 6.80 1.72
C THR A 701 -29.15 7.40 1.19
N SER A 702 -29.36 8.69 1.40
CA SER A 702 -30.54 9.41 0.89
C SER A 702 -30.57 9.44 -0.63
N VAL A 703 -29.43 9.64 -1.29
CA VAL A 703 -29.31 9.60 -2.76
C VAL A 703 -29.57 8.19 -3.30
N VAL A 704 -29.08 7.14 -2.65
CA VAL A 704 -29.37 5.74 -3.02
C VAL A 704 -30.85 5.41 -2.77
N GLN A 705 -31.47 5.97 -1.75
CA GLN A 705 -32.90 5.80 -1.52
C GLN A 705 -33.73 6.54 -2.55
N LEU A 706 -33.30 7.75 -2.95
CA LEU A 706 -33.92 8.54 -4.00
C LEU A 706 -33.83 7.82 -5.36
N SER A 707 -32.71 7.14 -5.66
CA SER A 707 -32.55 6.42 -6.94
C SER A 707 -33.56 5.30 -7.15
N LYS A 708 -34.16 4.78 -6.07
CA LYS A 708 -35.24 3.77 -6.13
C LYS A 708 -36.53 4.28 -6.78
N GLU A 709 -36.70 5.58 -6.93
CA GLU A 709 -37.87 6.16 -7.61
C GLU A 709 -37.85 5.90 -9.13
N TRP A 710 -36.68 5.78 -9.74
CA TRP A 710 -36.53 5.51 -11.19
C TRP A 710 -35.89 4.16 -11.51
N ASP A 711 -35.20 3.55 -10.55
CA ASP A 711 -34.72 2.18 -10.64
C ASP A 711 -34.94 1.47 -9.30
N ALA A 712 -35.96 0.63 -9.24
CA ALA A 712 -36.37 -0.07 -8.01
C ALA A 712 -35.26 -0.89 -7.34
N SER A 713 -34.21 -1.28 -8.07
CA SER A 713 -33.05 -1.99 -7.51
C SER A 713 -32.08 -1.08 -6.74
N GLY A 714 -32.18 0.25 -6.94
CA GLY A 714 -31.24 1.25 -6.41
C GLY A 714 -29.92 1.32 -7.19
N SER A 715 -29.74 0.51 -8.23
CA SER A 715 -28.51 0.41 -9.02
C SER A 715 -28.29 1.54 -10.03
N GLY A 716 -29.30 2.37 -10.27
CA GLY A 716 -29.29 3.44 -11.27
C GLY A 716 -28.54 4.71 -10.85
N LEU A 717 -27.96 4.76 -9.65
CA LEU A 717 -27.13 5.90 -9.22
C LEU A 717 -25.83 6.01 -10.05
N PRO A 718 -25.04 4.94 -10.24
CA PRO A 718 -23.93 4.92 -11.18
C PRO A 718 -24.27 5.45 -12.58
N ASP A 719 -25.41 5.04 -13.13
CA ASP A 719 -25.87 5.50 -14.45
C ASP A 719 -26.14 7.01 -14.43
N LEU A 720 -26.89 7.51 -13.45
CA LEU A 720 -27.13 8.96 -13.31
C LEU A 720 -25.83 9.76 -13.15
N ALA A 721 -24.87 9.23 -12.38
CA ALA A 721 -23.58 9.86 -12.17
C ALA A 721 -22.74 9.91 -13.46
N LEU A 722 -22.69 8.82 -14.23
CA LEU A 722 -22.04 8.77 -15.53
C LEU A 722 -22.73 9.68 -16.54
N GLN A 723 -24.06 9.66 -16.61
CA GLN A 723 -24.86 10.54 -17.47
C GLN A 723 -24.55 12.01 -17.20
N TYR A 724 -24.52 12.42 -15.93
CA TYR A 724 -24.14 13.77 -15.52
C TYR A 724 -22.72 14.13 -15.97
N ALA A 725 -21.75 13.29 -15.63
CA ALA A 725 -20.35 13.54 -15.98
C ALA A 725 -20.15 13.66 -17.50
N PHE A 726 -20.74 12.76 -18.28
CA PHE A 726 -20.68 12.80 -19.74
C PHE A 726 -21.39 14.02 -20.33
N ALA A 727 -22.55 14.40 -19.80
CA ALA A 727 -23.29 15.57 -20.27
C ALA A 727 -22.46 16.86 -20.07
N ARG A 728 -21.91 17.07 -18.86
CA ARG A 728 -21.05 18.23 -18.57
C ARG A 728 -19.74 18.16 -19.36
N ALA A 729 -19.11 16.99 -19.45
CA ALA A 729 -17.87 16.80 -20.20
C ALA A 729 -18.05 17.10 -21.69
N ARG A 730 -19.19 16.69 -22.29
CA ARG A 730 -19.55 16.98 -23.67
C ARG A 730 -19.74 18.47 -23.94
N GLU A 731 -20.41 19.18 -23.03
CA GLU A 731 -20.58 20.63 -23.12
C GLU A 731 -19.24 21.37 -23.03
N MET A 732 -18.36 20.93 -22.12
CA MET A 732 -17.06 21.56 -21.89
C MET A 732 -15.96 21.11 -22.85
N GLY A 733 -16.20 20.08 -23.68
CA GLY A 733 -15.20 19.51 -24.58
C GLY A 733 -14.07 18.77 -23.86
N MET A 734 -14.39 18.00 -22.82
CA MET A 734 -13.43 17.23 -22.03
C MET A 734 -13.62 15.72 -22.23
N PRO A 735 -12.56 14.95 -22.52
CA PRO A 735 -12.59 13.49 -22.37
C PRO A 735 -12.79 13.08 -20.91
N THR A 736 -13.44 11.94 -20.69
CA THR A 736 -13.61 11.36 -19.35
C THR A 736 -12.99 9.97 -19.27
N VAL A 737 -12.08 9.78 -18.30
CA VAL A 737 -11.52 8.47 -17.95
C VAL A 737 -12.49 7.72 -17.05
N VAL A 738 -12.92 6.54 -17.48
CA VAL A 738 -13.85 5.67 -16.75
C VAL A 738 -13.14 4.36 -16.42
N GLY A 739 -13.14 3.94 -15.15
CA GLY A 739 -12.59 2.65 -14.74
C GLY A 739 -13.47 1.51 -15.25
N LEU A 740 -12.92 0.64 -16.10
CA LEU A 740 -13.64 -0.46 -16.74
C LEU A 740 -12.89 -1.76 -16.52
N SER A 741 -13.52 -2.76 -15.92
CA SER A 741 -12.88 -4.01 -15.48
C SER A 741 -13.29 -5.24 -16.30
N ASN A 742 -14.45 -5.19 -16.94
CA ASN A 742 -15.06 -6.33 -17.64
C ASN A 742 -15.98 -5.84 -18.79
N PRO A 743 -16.40 -6.74 -19.70
CA PRO A 743 -17.27 -6.39 -20.83
C PRO A 743 -18.61 -5.74 -20.45
N GLU A 744 -19.24 -6.14 -19.34
CA GLU A 744 -20.54 -5.59 -18.91
C GLU A 744 -20.43 -4.10 -18.56
N GLU A 745 -19.36 -3.70 -17.88
CA GLU A 745 -19.10 -2.29 -17.56
C GLU A 745 -18.81 -1.45 -18.81
N VAL A 746 -18.17 -2.04 -19.83
CA VAL A 746 -17.96 -1.40 -21.13
C VAL A 746 -19.30 -1.16 -21.83
N HIS A 747 -20.18 -2.18 -21.88
CA HIS A 747 -21.53 -2.06 -22.43
C HIS A 747 -22.36 -0.99 -21.71
N ALA A 748 -22.38 -1.02 -20.38
CA ALA A 748 -23.13 -0.07 -19.57
C ALA A 748 -22.66 1.38 -19.82
N SER A 749 -21.35 1.60 -19.86
CA SER A 749 -20.79 2.93 -20.13
C SER A 749 -21.12 3.44 -21.53
N MET A 750 -21.11 2.56 -22.53
CA MET A 750 -21.44 2.90 -23.91
C MET A 750 -22.93 3.20 -24.10
N LYS A 751 -23.81 2.46 -23.42
CA LYS A 751 -25.24 2.74 -23.37
C LYS A 751 -25.50 4.12 -22.77
N VAL A 752 -24.91 4.42 -21.62
CA VAL A 752 -25.06 5.72 -20.94
C VAL A 752 -24.55 6.86 -21.83
N TRP A 753 -23.42 6.69 -22.52
CA TRP A 753 -22.94 7.67 -23.48
C TRP A 753 -23.92 7.89 -24.65
N HIS A 754 -24.50 6.82 -25.20
CA HIS A 754 -25.48 6.90 -26.28
C HIS A 754 -26.71 7.71 -25.87
N GLU A 755 -27.25 7.47 -24.67
CA GLU A 755 -28.38 8.22 -24.12
C GLU A 755 -28.05 9.73 -24.04
N VAL A 756 -26.84 10.08 -23.58
CA VAL A 756 -26.41 11.48 -23.45
C VAL A 756 -26.16 12.15 -24.81
N ASP A 757 -25.40 11.51 -25.70
CA ASP A 757 -24.90 12.14 -26.93
C ASP A 757 -25.90 12.07 -28.08
N THR A 758 -26.62 10.95 -28.23
CA THR A 758 -27.53 10.69 -29.36
C THR A 758 -28.98 10.94 -29.00
N GLU A 759 -29.43 10.49 -27.83
CA GLU A 759 -30.85 10.65 -27.43
C GLU A 759 -31.16 11.99 -26.75
N GLY A 760 -30.15 12.84 -26.53
CA GLY A 760 -30.33 14.14 -25.89
C GLY A 760 -30.86 14.04 -24.46
N LEU A 761 -30.45 13.03 -23.70
CA LEU A 761 -30.95 12.78 -22.33
C LEU A 761 -30.88 14.04 -21.43
N ALA A 762 -29.83 14.85 -21.59
CA ALA A 762 -29.63 16.07 -20.80
C ALA A 762 -30.70 17.15 -21.02
N GLU A 763 -31.50 17.06 -22.10
CA GLU A 763 -32.61 17.97 -22.42
C GLU A 763 -33.95 17.46 -21.86
N LYS A 764 -34.01 16.21 -21.37
CA LYS A 764 -35.24 15.61 -20.86
C LYS A 764 -35.52 16.12 -19.43
N GLU A 765 -36.70 16.70 -19.21
CA GLU A 765 -37.12 17.27 -17.93
C GLU A 765 -36.99 16.29 -16.75
N GLU A 766 -37.29 15.01 -17.00
CA GLU A 766 -37.17 13.95 -15.99
C GLU A 766 -35.72 13.75 -15.53
N TRP A 767 -34.76 13.73 -16.46
CA TRP A 767 -33.35 13.58 -16.11
C TRP A 767 -32.83 14.80 -15.34
N VAL A 768 -33.19 16.00 -15.79
CA VAL A 768 -32.85 17.26 -15.10
C VAL A 768 -33.38 17.24 -13.67
N SER A 769 -34.64 16.81 -13.48
CA SER A 769 -35.25 16.65 -12.16
C SER A 769 -34.47 15.68 -11.26
N ARG A 770 -34.05 14.53 -11.79
CA ARG A 770 -33.24 13.54 -11.02
C ARG A 770 -31.89 14.11 -10.60
N VAL A 771 -31.20 14.82 -11.50
CA VAL A 771 -29.91 15.48 -11.20
C VAL A 771 -30.09 16.53 -10.11
N VAL A 772 -31.05 17.45 -10.29
CA VAL A 772 -31.31 18.54 -9.33
C VAL A 772 -31.64 17.99 -7.96
N ARG A 773 -32.59 17.05 -7.86
CA ARG A 773 -32.98 16.45 -6.57
C ARG A 773 -31.83 15.70 -5.89
N THR A 774 -30.95 15.08 -6.67
CA THR A 774 -29.76 14.42 -6.14
C THR A 774 -28.74 15.45 -5.62
N GLN A 775 -28.50 16.52 -6.37
CA GLN A 775 -27.63 17.60 -5.95
C GLN A 775 -28.18 18.39 -4.75
N ASP A 776 -29.50 18.51 -4.62
CA ASP A 776 -30.16 19.12 -3.47
C ASP A 776 -29.82 18.37 -2.19
N LEU A 777 -29.83 17.03 -2.20
CA LEU A 777 -29.42 16.21 -1.05
C LEU A 777 -27.96 16.46 -0.66
N PHE A 778 -27.05 16.56 -1.63
CA PHE A 778 -25.65 16.92 -1.35
C PHE A 778 -25.51 18.37 -0.87
N ARG A 779 -26.34 19.29 -1.36
CA ARG A 779 -26.34 20.70 -0.94
C ARG A 779 -26.83 20.86 0.48
N ASP A 780 -27.90 20.17 0.84
CA ASP A 780 -28.49 20.18 2.18
C ASP A 780 -27.50 19.62 3.21
N ALA A 781 -26.73 18.61 2.82
CA ALA A 781 -25.63 18.06 3.62
C ALA A 781 -24.34 18.89 3.56
N GLN A 782 -24.33 20.03 2.85
CA GLN A 782 -23.18 20.95 2.68
C GLN A 782 -21.94 20.30 2.06
N VAL A 783 -22.15 19.30 1.20
CA VAL A 783 -21.09 18.53 0.56
C VAL A 783 -21.12 18.65 -0.96
N LEU A 784 -22.08 19.35 -1.56
CA LEU A 784 -22.06 19.70 -2.98
C LEU A 784 -20.82 20.56 -3.29
N ASP A 785 -20.09 20.20 -4.35
CA ASP A 785 -18.83 20.83 -4.77
C ASP A 785 -17.70 20.80 -3.72
N CYS A 786 -17.85 19.95 -2.70
CA CYS A 786 -16.79 19.69 -1.73
C CYS A 786 -15.76 18.70 -2.30
N SER A 787 -14.49 19.02 -2.16
CA SER A 787 -13.37 18.13 -2.39
C SER A 787 -12.87 17.58 -1.05
N TRP A 788 -12.42 16.34 -1.04
CA TRP A 788 -11.88 15.67 0.15
C TRP A 788 -10.39 15.94 0.32
N ALA A 789 -9.81 15.55 1.45
CA ALA A 789 -8.35 15.45 1.54
C ALA A 789 -7.84 14.47 0.46
N SER A 790 -6.72 14.80 -0.20
CA SER A 790 -6.16 13.93 -1.25
C SER A 790 -5.92 12.51 -0.69
N PRO A 791 -6.39 11.45 -1.39
CA PRO A 791 -6.43 10.07 -0.89
C PRO A 791 -5.13 9.27 -0.88
#